data_AF-A0A0W0I934-F1
#
_entry.id   AF-A0A0W0I934-F1
#
_cell.length_a   1.000
_cell.length_b   1.000
_cell.length_c   1.000
_cell.angle_alpha   90.00
_cell.angle_beta   90.00
_cell.angle_gamma   90.00
#
_symmetry.space_group_name_H-M   'P 1'
#
loop_
_entity.id
_entity.type
_entity.pdbx_description
1 polymer ?
#
loop_
_entity_poly.entity_id
_entity_poly.type
_entity_poly.pdbx_seq_one_letter_code
_entity_poly.pdbx_strand_id
1 'polypeptide(L)'
;MDFEASGQDAMANPGTGDSSRSPEAIHFGSFTLLPREYLLLKDSQPVPLGSRAMALLVAFATRPGELLEKSELLALAWPRAVVEECNLRAQIVALRRALENDENYIVTVPGRGYRFVAPVSVQPELRNEPPAMAVDTCYAVPATHRQVLGRDELIRQLLELTLTRRLLTLTGPGGVGKTTVALALADSLAAHSSLSIAFVDLTPVNSAQPILGRIAFALGLSAENEQPLHDIPPSLVSRPQLLVLDNCEHVLDETAAAVEALLANAPLCCIVVTSREPLRAQGEWVHELGPLQVPDEHEALTAAQAMTYSGVALFVTRAREQDPEFSFNDSDAQTVAAICRKLDGNPLAIELAAARARTFGIHDLVGLLDGSFRLQMTGLRTALPRQRSLSATLDWTYGMLSTHEQALLRQLSIFNGSFTIDGVMAIVNIGLPDVRMTLPMLESLLDKSLLGTFDHSQGKRFRLLETTRLYAHEKLVQLDDVPRLCSAHAQWAMALLEQARLDLEQLPQELWTQRYGVEIDTVRAALTWAFSAEGDRQLGVELTLCSSPLWLRLSLVREYQDWVNQGLPRQREEVQMDRRQRMRLLTMSGSILMLTYGAGQKMREVWQQVSEDAEALDDSEYRLRALWGQWNDHTCSNKHVQGTQVASQFLALGKDYRIADCQLLGRRMRATSAFYMGDMKTARQAIEEALGAPRSPSSHIIDMHFDQRIAAQSLRAQVQLLIGNTGQAMVALDINVKQAVALSHPATLWYTLAISAIPATLIAGTLHKTRYFLNLLKQSSERQPLHIWRQLTSCYESILAIREGDAATGVPLLGEALQQLRNHVETPLHAMLHTEYASGLAALRLEPLALEILDELHLGAVENQDRWYLPEIMRVKAQLMLDQPHSYALKDVRKMLTQALDIAREDGTHFWAWRVNADLNRLKIVPGTPMTRHSPAMH
;
A
#
# COMPACT_ATOMS: atom_id res chain seq x y z
N MET A 1 -12.06 10.92 64.67
CA MET A 1 -12.36 12.14 65.43
C MET A 1 -13.06 13.11 64.49
N ASP A 2 -14.38 12.93 64.41
CA ASP A 2 -15.41 13.93 64.68
C ASP A 2 -15.37 15.33 64.03
N PHE A 3 -16.47 15.59 63.31
CA PHE A 3 -17.37 16.76 63.37
C PHE A 3 -16.79 18.14 62.98
N GLU A 4 -17.47 19.06 62.32
CA GLU A 4 -18.72 19.20 61.58
C GLU A 4 -18.74 20.66 61.13
N ALA A 5 -19.66 20.96 60.21
CA ALA A 5 -19.99 22.26 59.65
C ALA A 5 -20.33 23.37 60.65
N SER A 6 -20.24 24.63 60.23
CA SER A 6 -21.41 25.54 60.07
C SER A 6 -21.00 27.02 59.96
N GLY A 7 -21.75 27.78 59.15
CA GLY A 7 -21.79 29.24 59.22
C GLY A 7 -22.04 29.99 57.90
N GLN A 8 -23.27 29.93 57.38
CA GLN A 8 -23.84 30.99 56.53
C GLN A 8 -24.23 32.18 57.42
N ASP A 9 -23.97 33.44 57.02
CA ASP A 9 -25.02 34.39 56.59
C ASP A 9 -24.55 35.85 56.42
N ALA A 10 -25.19 36.48 55.42
CA ALA A 10 -25.63 37.88 55.32
C ALA A 10 -24.64 39.05 55.10
N MET A 11 -24.67 39.54 53.85
CA MET A 11 -24.69 40.92 53.35
C MET A 11 -24.53 42.10 54.35
N ALA A 12 -23.55 42.95 54.05
CA ALA A 12 -23.70 44.41 54.18
C ALA A 12 -22.84 45.13 53.12
N ASN A 13 -23.50 45.76 52.16
CA ASN A 13 -22.93 46.65 51.16
C ASN A 13 -22.76 48.05 51.79
N PRO A 14 -21.63 48.75 51.56
CA PRO A 14 -21.72 50.20 51.45
C PRO A 14 -20.97 50.71 50.21
N GLY A 15 -21.70 51.50 49.42
CA GLY A 15 -21.15 52.74 48.89
C GLY A 15 -20.35 52.63 47.60
N THR A 16 -21.08 52.72 46.50
CA THR A 16 -20.65 53.32 45.23
C THR A 16 -19.81 54.59 45.45
N GLY A 17 -18.59 54.57 44.90
CA GLY A 17 -17.67 55.71 44.84
C GLY A 17 -16.63 55.48 43.75
N ASP A 18 -17.04 55.74 42.51
CA ASP A 18 -16.24 56.26 41.39
C ASP A 18 -14.92 55.54 40.99
N SER A 19 -14.99 54.67 39.97
CA SER A 19 -13.83 54.28 39.16
C SER A 19 -14.17 54.00 37.68
N SER A 20 -15.18 54.69 37.14
CA SER A 20 -15.50 54.68 35.71
C SER A 20 -14.62 55.65 34.91
N ARG A 21 -13.30 55.37 34.87
CA ARG A 21 -12.40 55.92 33.84
C ARG A 21 -11.54 54.80 33.30
N SER A 22 -12.03 54.17 32.23
CA SER A 22 -11.22 53.27 31.39
C SER A 22 -10.23 54.12 30.58
N PRO A 23 -8.99 53.65 30.31
CA PRO A 23 -7.92 54.53 29.88
C PRO A 23 -8.13 55.00 28.43
N GLU A 24 -8.23 56.32 28.31
CA GLU A 24 -8.23 57.14 27.10
C GLU A 24 -6.90 56.96 26.33
N ALA A 25 -6.83 57.42 25.07
CA ALA A 25 -5.62 57.33 24.25
C ALA A 25 -4.39 57.85 25.01
N ILE A 26 -3.33 57.05 25.06
CA ILE A 26 -2.14 57.33 25.86
C ILE A 26 -1.04 57.86 24.94
N HIS A 27 -0.65 59.11 25.10
CA HIS A 27 0.42 59.72 24.32
C HIS A 27 1.73 59.78 25.10
N PHE A 28 2.83 59.41 24.46
CA PHE A 28 4.19 59.57 24.96
C PHE A 28 5.16 59.75 23.80
N GLY A 29 5.96 60.82 23.83
CA GLY A 29 6.84 61.18 22.70
C GLY A 29 6.05 61.35 21.39
N SER A 30 6.55 60.75 20.31
CA SER A 30 5.86 60.68 19.00
C SER A 30 4.82 59.55 18.91
N PHE A 31 4.53 58.85 20.02
CA PHE A 31 3.70 57.66 20.02
C PHE A 31 2.32 57.89 20.64
N THR A 32 1.31 57.27 20.04
CA THR A 32 -0.05 57.16 20.57
C THR A 32 -0.38 55.68 20.75
N LEU A 33 -0.61 55.27 21.98
CA LEU A 33 -1.06 53.92 22.31
C LEU A 33 -2.57 53.92 22.52
N LEU A 34 -3.26 53.00 21.84
CA LEU A 34 -4.68 52.72 22.01
C LEU A 34 -4.82 51.37 22.73
N PRO A 35 -4.97 51.35 24.08
CA PRO A 35 -4.89 50.12 24.86
C PRO A 35 -6.01 49.10 24.53
N ARG A 36 -7.18 49.59 24.11
CA ARG A 36 -8.31 48.74 23.70
C ARG A 36 -8.08 48.05 22.35
N GLU A 37 -7.38 48.72 21.45
CA GLU A 37 -7.12 48.24 20.09
C GLU A 37 -5.79 47.47 19.99
N TYR A 38 -5.01 47.41 21.08
CA TYR A 38 -3.66 46.82 21.09
C TYR A 38 -2.80 47.42 19.95
N LEU A 39 -2.95 48.72 19.70
CA LEU A 39 -2.35 49.44 18.59
C LEU A 39 -1.41 50.53 19.10
N LEU A 40 -0.18 50.53 18.58
CA LEU A 40 0.78 51.62 18.76
C LEU A 40 0.91 52.37 17.44
N LEU A 41 0.69 53.68 17.49
CA LEU A 41 0.91 54.58 16.36
C LEU A 41 2.15 55.44 16.65
N LYS A 42 2.99 55.68 15.65
CA LYS A 42 4.02 56.72 15.64
C LYS A 42 3.68 57.71 14.53
N ASP A 43 3.50 58.99 14.86
CA ASP A 43 3.11 60.02 13.89
C ASP A 43 1.91 59.59 13.02
N SER A 44 0.89 58.97 13.67
CA SER A 44 -0.31 58.40 13.05
C SER A 44 -0.09 57.19 12.11
N GLN A 45 1.08 56.54 12.11
CA GLN A 45 1.32 55.27 11.42
C GLN A 45 1.50 54.08 12.38
N PRO A 46 0.97 52.89 12.07
CA PRO A 46 1.06 51.73 12.95
C PRO A 46 2.49 51.18 13.06
N VAL A 47 2.92 50.94 14.30
CA VAL A 47 4.22 50.33 14.62
C VAL A 47 4.02 48.84 14.93
N PRO A 48 4.63 47.94 14.14
CA PRO A 48 4.46 46.50 14.34
C PRO A 48 5.12 46.04 15.64
N LEU A 49 4.31 45.53 16.56
CA LEU A 49 4.74 45.01 17.86
C LEU A 49 4.14 43.63 18.11
N GLY A 50 4.95 42.70 18.64
CA GLY A 50 4.46 41.39 19.05
C GLY A 50 3.50 41.48 20.24
N SER A 51 2.53 40.57 20.33
CA SER A 51 1.46 40.59 21.35
C SER A 51 1.96 40.68 22.80
N ARG A 52 3.08 40.01 23.10
CA ARG A 52 3.70 40.03 24.43
C ARG A 52 4.38 41.37 24.73
N ALA A 53 5.09 41.93 23.76
CA ALA A 53 5.63 43.28 23.84
C ALA A 53 4.52 44.32 24.00
N MET A 54 3.41 44.19 23.28
CA MET A 54 2.25 45.09 23.39
C MET A 54 1.59 45.01 24.77
N ALA A 55 1.37 43.81 25.31
CA ALA A 55 0.82 43.64 26.66
C ALA A 55 1.72 44.30 27.73
N LEU A 56 3.04 44.17 27.59
CA LEU A 56 4.01 44.85 28.45
C LEU A 56 3.97 46.37 28.27
N LEU A 57 3.85 46.86 27.03
CA LEU A 57 3.73 48.29 26.74
C LEU A 57 2.47 48.90 27.35
N VAL A 58 1.32 48.22 27.25
CA VAL A 58 0.08 48.63 27.91
C VAL A 58 0.27 48.67 29.41
N ALA A 59 0.89 47.65 30.02
CA ALA A 59 1.17 47.64 31.45
C ALA A 59 2.10 48.80 31.89
N PHE A 60 3.09 49.16 31.07
CA PHE A 60 4.00 50.27 31.31
C PHE A 60 3.34 51.64 31.13
N ALA A 61 2.56 51.83 30.07
CA ALA A 61 1.96 53.10 29.70
C ALA A 61 0.74 53.46 30.56
N THR A 62 0.05 52.46 31.11
CA THR A 62 -1.05 52.67 32.09
C THR A 62 -0.54 52.95 33.51
N ARG A 63 0.72 52.62 33.81
CA ARG A 63 1.37 52.84 35.11
C ARG A 63 2.72 53.55 34.96
N PRO A 64 2.74 54.77 34.38
CA PRO A 64 3.97 55.50 34.14
C PRO A 64 4.66 55.85 35.46
N GLY A 65 5.98 55.68 35.52
CA GLY A 65 6.81 55.94 36.70
C GLY A 65 6.82 54.81 37.74
N GLU A 66 5.89 53.85 37.69
CA GLU A 66 5.85 52.73 38.63
C GLU A 66 6.91 51.66 38.31
N LEU A 67 7.45 51.01 39.34
CA LEU A 67 8.35 49.87 39.17
C LEU A 67 7.50 48.60 39.04
N LEU A 68 7.47 48.01 37.84
CA LEU A 68 6.81 46.74 37.61
C LEU A 68 7.80 45.59 37.80
N GLU A 69 7.50 44.70 38.75
CA GLU A 69 8.38 43.57 39.09
C GLU A 69 8.36 42.51 37.98
N LYS A 70 9.48 41.77 37.82
CA LYS A 70 9.59 40.79 36.73
C LYS A 70 8.54 39.68 36.80
N SER A 71 8.21 39.21 38.00
CA SER A 71 7.20 38.18 38.24
C SER A 71 5.82 38.63 37.77
N GLU A 72 5.48 39.90 38.03
CA GLU A 72 4.23 40.52 37.61
C GLU A 72 4.18 40.68 36.09
N LEU A 73 5.26 41.18 35.48
CA LEU A 73 5.35 41.32 34.02
C LEU A 73 5.30 39.96 33.30
N LEU A 74 5.90 38.92 33.90
CA LEU A 74 5.82 37.55 33.41
C LEU A 74 4.39 37.01 33.51
N ALA A 75 3.68 37.24 34.61
CA ALA A 75 2.30 36.82 34.79
C ALA A 75 1.34 37.54 33.81
N LEU A 76 1.56 38.84 33.57
CA LEU A 76 0.75 39.63 32.64
C LEU A 76 0.99 39.22 31.19
N ALA A 77 2.26 39.06 30.80
CA ALA A 77 2.59 38.67 29.44
C ALA A 77 2.42 37.16 29.21
N TRP A 78 2.42 36.28 30.21
CA TRP A 78 2.28 34.83 30.05
C TRP A 78 1.41 34.17 31.15
N PRO A 79 0.10 34.45 31.21
CA PRO A 79 -0.77 34.04 32.34
C PRO A 79 -1.00 32.53 32.48
N ARG A 80 -0.63 31.71 31.49
CA ARG A 80 -0.81 30.24 31.49
C ARG A 80 0.46 29.48 31.07
N ALA A 81 1.63 30.12 31.10
CA ALA A 81 2.89 29.50 30.70
C ALA A 81 4.02 29.85 31.67
N VAL A 82 4.79 28.85 32.10
CA VAL A 82 6.01 29.05 32.90
C VAL A 82 7.15 29.37 31.93
N VAL A 83 7.60 30.63 31.92
CA VAL A 83 8.66 31.12 31.04
C VAL A 83 9.80 31.72 31.84
N GLU A 84 11.03 31.45 31.40
CA GLU A 84 12.24 31.99 32.01
C GLU A 84 12.37 33.51 31.79
N GLU A 85 13.06 34.21 32.71
CA GLU A 85 13.29 35.66 32.64
C GLU A 85 13.97 36.13 31.34
N CYS A 86 14.69 35.25 30.64
CA CYS A 86 15.31 35.54 29.36
C CYS A 86 14.28 35.98 28.31
N ASN A 87 13.06 35.46 28.37
CA ASN A 87 11.96 35.82 27.48
C ASN A 87 11.45 37.24 27.74
N LEU A 88 11.32 37.63 29.02
CA LEU A 88 10.97 39.00 29.40
C LEU A 88 12.04 39.99 28.91
N ARG A 89 13.32 39.67 29.06
CA ARG A 89 14.42 40.50 28.55
C ARG A 89 14.35 40.68 27.03
N ALA A 90 14.06 39.61 26.28
CA ALA A 90 13.93 39.69 24.82
C ALA A 90 12.79 40.62 24.38
N GLN A 91 11.64 40.58 25.08
CA GLN A 91 10.51 41.48 24.78
C GLN A 91 10.80 42.94 25.16
N ILE A 92 11.54 43.19 26.24
CA ILE A 92 11.98 44.55 26.59
C ILE A 92 12.96 45.12 25.56
N VAL A 93 13.84 44.27 25.00
CA VAL A 93 14.73 44.67 23.90
C VAL A 93 13.93 44.98 22.63
N ALA A 94 12.90 44.17 22.31
CA ALA A 94 12.02 44.43 21.19
C ALA A 94 11.24 45.75 21.36
N LEU A 95 10.75 46.03 22.57
CA LEU A 95 10.09 47.29 22.90
C LEU A 95 11.01 48.50 22.72
N ARG A 96 12.24 48.44 23.26
CA ARG A 96 13.21 49.54 23.09
C ARG A 96 13.57 49.78 21.62
N ARG A 97 13.64 48.72 20.81
CA ARG A 97 13.85 48.86 19.36
C ARG A 97 12.65 49.52 18.66
N ALA A 98 11.43 49.16 19.06
CA ALA A 98 10.21 49.73 18.47
C ALA A 98 9.97 51.19 18.88
N LEU A 99 10.46 51.61 20.06
CA LEU A 99 10.28 52.96 20.59
C LEU A 99 11.43 53.94 20.26
N GLU A 100 12.36 53.55 19.38
CA GLU A 100 13.56 54.29 18.97
C GLU A 100 14.54 54.66 20.11
N ASN A 101 15.85 54.63 19.80
CA ASN A 101 16.91 54.62 20.83
C ASN A 101 17.21 55.98 21.49
N ASP A 102 16.66 57.09 21.01
CA ASP A 102 17.05 58.43 21.46
C ASP A 102 16.38 58.85 22.77
N GLU A 103 15.27 58.21 23.16
CA GLU A 103 14.61 58.41 24.45
C GLU A 103 14.55 57.10 25.25
N ASN A 104 15.17 57.07 26.44
CA ASN A 104 15.21 55.89 27.31
C ASN A 104 13.85 55.69 28.02
N TYR A 105 12.80 55.33 27.29
CA TYR A 105 11.45 55.20 27.84
C TYR A 105 11.28 54.07 28.87
N ILE A 106 12.10 53.01 28.80
CA ILE A 106 12.06 51.89 29.74
C ILE A 106 13.42 51.77 30.44
N VAL A 107 13.46 52.00 31.76
CA VAL A 107 14.66 51.87 32.60
C VAL A 107 14.65 50.54 33.34
N THR A 108 15.78 49.84 33.31
CA THR A 108 15.98 48.59 34.06
C THR A 108 16.38 48.92 35.50
N VAL A 109 15.68 48.37 36.49
CA VAL A 109 16.08 48.42 37.91
C VAL A 109 16.70 47.08 38.29
N PRO A 110 18.03 47.02 38.52
CA PRO A 110 18.74 45.76 38.78
C PRO A 110 18.09 44.94 39.89
N GLY A 111 17.88 43.65 39.64
CA GLY A 111 17.34 42.70 40.63
C GLY A 111 15.83 42.79 40.89
N ARG A 112 15.10 43.79 40.37
CA ARG A 112 13.67 43.97 40.68
C ARG A 112 12.73 43.95 39.47
N GLY A 113 13.02 44.74 38.43
CA GLY A 113 12.06 44.91 37.34
C GLY A 113 12.38 46.06 36.38
N TYR A 114 11.33 46.62 35.78
CA TYR A 114 11.43 47.69 34.77
C TYR A 114 10.49 48.83 35.12
N ARG A 115 10.87 50.06 34.75
CA ARG A 115 10.08 51.27 34.96
C ARG A 115 9.92 52.02 33.64
N PHE A 116 8.71 52.50 33.37
CA PHE A 116 8.44 53.39 32.25
C PHE A 116 8.63 54.84 32.69
N VAL A 117 9.54 55.58 32.06
CA VAL A 117 9.92 56.96 32.44
C VAL A 117 9.53 58.00 31.39
N ALA A 118 8.81 57.60 30.34
CA ALA A 118 8.24 58.55 29.39
C ALA A 118 7.21 59.47 30.08
N PRO A 119 7.21 60.78 29.83
CA PRO A 119 6.09 61.64 30.22
C PRO A 119 4.84 61.20 29.43
N VAL A 120 3.84 60.72 30.15
CA VAL A 120 2.58 60.25 29.57
C VAL A 120 1.53 61.36 29.73
N SER A 121 0.90 61.77 28.63
CA SER A 121 -0.29 62.63 28.64
C SER A 121 -1.51 61.84 28.22
N VAL A 122 -2.55 61.87 29.05
CA VAL A 122 -3.87 61.30 28.77
C VAL A 122 -4.77 62.46 28.37
N GLN A 123 -5.25 62.49 27.12
CA GLN A 123 -6.21 63.49 26.66
C GLN A 123 -7.61 62.89 26.56
N PRO A 124 -8.64 63.55 27.12
CA PRO A 124 -10.03 63.24 26.78
C PRO A 124 -10.28 63.72 25.36
N GLU A 125 -10.71 62.84 24.46
CA GLU A 125 -11.06 63.25 23.10
C GLU A 125 -12.23 64.24 23.13
N LEU A 126 -11.91 65.52 22.92
CA LEU A 126 -12.86 66.48 22.39
C LEU A 126 -13.12 66.09 20.94
N ARG A 127 -14.35 65.65 20.67
CA ARG A 127 -14.93 65.45 19.34
C ARG A 127 -14.46 66.55 18.39
N ASN A 128 -13.51 66.20 17.53
CA ASN A 128 -13.29 66.88 16.27
C ASN A 128 -13.52 65.83 15.20
N GLU A 129 -14.69 65.89 14.56
CA GLU A 129 -14.93 65.21 13.29
C GLU A 129 -13.90 65.70 12.27
N PRO A 130 -13.07 64.82 11.69
CA PRO A 130 -12.42 65.12 10.42
C PRO A 130 -13.44 64.84 9.29
N PRO A 131 -13.34 65.55 8.15
CA PRO A 131 -14.26 65.37 7.04
C PRO A 131 -14.12 63.95 6.48
N ALA A 132 -15.25 63.38 6.06
CA ALA A 132 -15.33 62.12 5.34
C ALA A 132 -14.41 62.14 4.11
N MET A 133 -13.22 61.56 4.26
CA MET A 133 -12.49 60.96 3.15
C MET A 133 -12.49 59.46 3.40
N ALA A 134 -13.31 58.75 2.64
CA ALA A 134 -13.20 57.32 2.47
C ALA A 134 -11.79 57.02 1.93
N VAL A 135 -10.88 56.67 2.82
CA VAL A 135 -9.67 55.94 2.44
C VAL A 135 -10.11 54.49 2.38
N ASP A 136 -10.18 53.91 1.18
CA ASP A 136 -10.34 52.47 0.96
C ASP A 136 -9.14 51.75 1.61
N THR A 137 -9.17 51.53 2.92
CA THR A 137 -8.27 50.60 3.60
C THR A 137 -8.96 49.24 3.68
N CYS A 138 -9.18 48.62 2.52
CA CYS A 138 -9.29 47.16 2.46
C CYS A 138 -7.92 46.60 2.87
N TYR A 139 -7.87 45.74 3.88
CA TYR A 139 -6.67 44.97 4.17
C TYR A 139 -6.35 44.12 2.95
N ALA A 140 -5.33 44.53 2.20
CA ALA A 140 -4.91 43.86 0.98
C ALA A 140 -4.73 42.36 1.25
N VAL A 141 -5.40 41.54 0.43
CA VAL A 141 -5.20 40.10 0.39
C VAL A 141 -3.70 39.85 0.26
N PRO A 142 -3.08 38.96 1.07
CA PRO A 142 -1.69 38.60 0.88
C PRO A 142 -1.49 38.14 -0.56
N ALA A 143 -0.72 38.88 -1.37
CA ALA A 143 -0.51 38.55 -2.76
C ALA A 143 0.07 37.13 -2.87
N THR A 144 -0.73 36.19 -3.37
CA THR A 144 -0.29 34.83 -3.64
C THR A 144 0.61 34.85 -4.87
N HIS A 145 1.90 35.20 -4.70
CA HIS A 145 2.90 35.23 -5.78
C HIS A 145 3.24 33.83 -6.35
N ARG A 146 2.47 32.79 -6.02
CA ARG A 146 2.72 31.40 -6.41
C ARG A 146 1.51 30.82 -7.13
N GLN A 147 1.75 30.23 -8.29
CA GLN A 147 0.76 29.52 -9.07
C GLN A 147 0.16 28.35 -8.27
N VAL A 148 -1.17 28.25 -8.22
CA VAL A 148 -1.86 27.11 -7.63
C VAL A 148 -1.93 25.99 -8.67
N LEU A 149 -1.18 24.91 -8.46
CA LEU A 149 -1.09 23.82 -9.43
C LEU A 149 -2.24 22.81 -9.29
N GLY A 150 -2.89 22.49 -10.40
CA GLY A 150 -3.88 21.40 -10.49
C GLY A 150 -5.19 21.66 -9.75
N ARG A 151 -5.52 22.92 -9.48
CA ARG A 151 -6.79 23.33 -8.82
C ARG A 151 -7.61 24.30 -9.66
N ASP A 152 -7.24 24.56 -10.90
CA ASP A 152 -7.92 25.56 -11.76
C ASP A 152 -9.41 25.22 -11.97
N GLU A 153 -9.70 23.95 -12.27
CA GLU A 153 -11.06 23.44 -12.41
C GLU A 153 -11.87 23.60 -11.12
N LEU A 154 -11.26 23.23 -9.99
CA LEU A 154 -11.89 23.32 -8.69
C LEU A 154 -12.19 24.78 -8.32
N ILE A 155 -11.22 25.68 -8.49
CA ILE A 155 -11.39 27.11 -8.18
C ILE A 155 -12.54 27.70 -8.99
N ARG A 156 -12.66 27.34 -10.28
CA ARG A 156 -13.76 27.78 -11.13
C ARG A 156 -15.13 27.31 -10.61
N GLN A 157 -15.23 26.04 -10.20
CA GLN A 157 -16.45 25.49 -9.62
C GLN A 157 -16.81 26.18 -8.29
N LEU A 158 -15.82 26.42 -7.42
CA LEU A 158 -16.03 27.11 -6.14
C LEU A 158 -16.44 28.58 -6.32
N LEU A 159 -15.98 29.23 -7.40
CA LEU A 159 -16.38 30.60 -7.75
C LEU A 159 -17.89 30.71 -7.96
N GLU A 160 -18.45 29.84 -8.81
CA GLU A 160 -19.89 29.81 -9.08
C GLU A 160 -20.70 29.47 -7.81
N LEU A 161 -20.21 28.54 -6.99
CA LEU A 161 -20.87 28.15 -5.73
C LEU A 161 -20.85 29.29 -4.69
N THR A 162 -19.74 30.01 -4.57
CA THR A 162 -19.60 31.11 -3.59
C THR A 162 -20.60 32.23 -3.89
N LEU A 163 -20.74 32.61 -5.16
CA LEU A 163 -21.66 33.66 -5.59
C LEU A 163 -23.13 33.28 -5.43
N THR A 164 -23.46 31.98 -5.52
CA THR A 164 -24.85 31.50 -5.41
C THR A 164 -25.27 31.17 -3.97
N ARG A 165 -24.34 30.68 -3.14
CA ARG A 165 -24.63 30.18 -1.78
C ARG A 165 -24.25 31.15 -0.66
N ARG A 166 -23.42 32.17 -0.93
CA ARG A 166 -22.94 33.21 0.02
C ARG A 166 -22.11 32.73 1.20
N LEU A 167 -22.22 31.47 1.64
CA LEU A 167 -21.35 30.88 2.68
C LEU A 167 -20.73 29.59 2.17
N LEU A 168 -19.42 29.62 1.97
CA LEU A 168 -18.61 28.46 1.58
C LEU A 168 -17.59 28.15 2.67
N THR A 169 -17.61 26.93 3.20
CA THR A 169 -16.57 26.45 4.13
C THR A 169 -15.71 25.40 3.43
N LEU A 170 -14.42 25.70 3.27
CA LEU A 170 -13.41 24.76 2.82
C LEU A 170 -12.91 23.95 4.02
N THR A 171 -13.20 22.64 4.01
CA THR A 171 -12.72 21.68 5.02
C THR A 171 -11.60 20.80 4.46
N GLY A 172 -10.91 20.05 5.33
CA GLY A 172 -9.87 19.11 4.92
C GLY A 172 -8.64 19.10 5.83
N PRO A 173 -7.68 18.18 5.60
CA PRO A 173 -6.55 17.97 6.48
C PRO A 173 -5.57 19.16 6.53
N GLY A 174 -4.71 19.16 7.55
CA GLY A 174 -3.62 20.14 7.65
C GLY A 174 -2.66 20.05 6.46
N GLY A 175 -2.29 21.19 5.87
CA GLY A 175 -1.37 21.23 4.73
C GLY A 175 -1.97 20.93 3.35
N VAL A 176 -3.28 20.65 3.25
CA VAL A 176 -3.96 20.35 1.97
C VAL A 176 -4.16 21.56 1.04
N GLY A 177 -3.87 22.77 1.54
CA GLY A 177 -3.92 24.01 0.75
C GLY A 177 -5.23 24.80 0.84
N LYS A 178 -6.05 24.63 1.88
CA LYS A 178 -7.31 25.37 2.09
C LYS A 178 -7.13 26.88 1.97
N THR A 179 -6.17 27.45 2.71
CA THR A 179 -5.83 28.88 2.66
C THR A 179 -5.38 29.30 1.25
N THR A 180 -4.56 28.50 0.58
CA THR A 180 -4.10 28.78 -0.79
C THR A 180 -5.27 28.81 -1.79
N VAL A 181 -6.21 27.88 -1.67
CA VAL A 181 -7.42 27.85 -2.51
C VAL A 181 -8.34 29.02 -2.18
N ALA A 182 -8.54 29.35 -0.90
CA ALA A 182 -9.37 30.49 -0.49
C ALA A 182 -8.82 31.83 -1.01
N LEU A 183 -7.50 32.02 -0.95
CA LEU A 183 -6.84 33.21 -1.48
C LEU A 183 -6.92 33.27 -3.01
N ALA A 184 -6.67 32.17 -3.72
CA ALA A 184 -6.79 32.14 -5.18
C ALA A 184 -8.23 32.34 -5.66
N LEU A 185 -9.21 31.84 -4.90
CA LEU A 185 -10.63 32.10 -5.12
C LEU A 185 -10.94 33.60 -4.91
N ALA A 186 -10.42 34.21 -3.85
CA ALA A 186 -10.57 35.63 -3.58
C ALA A 186 -9.95 36.49 -4.70
N ASP A 187 -8.72 36.18 -5.12
CA ASP A 187 -8.02 36.85 -6.23
C ASP A 187 -8.84 36.76 -7.54
N SER A 188 -9.39 35.57 -7.84
CA SER A 188 -10.23 35.34 -9.03
C SER A 188 -11.54 36.13 -8.98
N LEU A 189 -12.17 36.21 -7.80
CA LEU A 189 -13.39 36.99 -7.58
C LEU A 189 -13.11 38.50 -7.69
N ALA A 190 -11.97 38.98 -7.17
CA ALA A 190 -11.54 40.37 -7.33
C ALA A 190 -11.35 40.76 -8.80
N ALA A 191 -10.80 39.84 -9.61
CA ALA A 191 -10.55 40.07 -11.03
C ALA A 191 -11.83 40.09 -11.89
N HIS A 192 -12.93 39.49 -11.41
CA HIS A 192 -14.17 39.30 -12.18
C HIS A 192 -15.35 40.12 -11.66
N SER A 193 -15.22 40.81 -10.52
CA SER A 193 -16.31 41.56 -9.92
C SER A 193 -15.80 42.74 -9.07
N SER A 194 -16.61 43.79 -8.95
CA SER A 194 -16.32 44.95 -8.09
C SER A 194 -16.54 44.64 -6.59
N LEU A 195 -16.06 43.49 -6.11
CA LEU A 195 -16.16 43.05 -4.71
C LEU A 195 -15.03 43.67 -3.87
N SER A 196 -15.38 44.20 -2.70
CA SER A 196 -14.39 44.54 -1.67
C SER A 196 -14.00 43.28 -0.91
N ILE A 197 -12.70 42.97 -0.82
CA ILE A 197 -12.19 41.75 -0.17
C ILE A 197 -11.58 42.08 1.19
N ALA A 198 -11.96 41.31 2.20
CA ALA A 198 -11.36 41.34 3.53
C ALA A 198 -10.84 39.95 3.90
N PHE A 199 -9.61 39.86 4.38
CA PHE A 199 -9.00 38.62 4.87
C PHE A 199 -8.74 38.71 6.37
N VAL A 200 -9.23 37.72 7.14
CA VAL A 200 -9.07 37.65 8.59
C VAL A 200 -8.48 36.30 8.97
N ASP A 201 -7.21 36.31 9.37
CA ASP A 201 -6.57 35.15 10.00
C ASP A 201 -6.96 35.08 11.48
N LEU A 202 -7.75 34.07 11.87
CA LEU A 202 -8.22 33.88 13.25
C LEU A 202 -7.23 33.14 14.15
N THR A 203 -6.11 32.64 13.64
CA THR A 203 -5.06 31.95 14.41
C THR A 203 -4.66 32.59 15.76
N PRO A 204 -4.55 33.93 15.91
CA PRO A 204 -4.12 34.53 17.19
C PRO A 204 -5.25 34.64 18.23
N VAL A 205 -6.47 34.19 17.95
CA VAL A 205 -7.64 34.43 18.80
C VAL A 205 -7.88 33.27 19.77
N ASN A 206 -8.05 33.57 21.06
CA ASN A 206 -8.27 32.57 22.11
C ASN A 206 -9.59 32.80 22.90
N SER A 207 -10.44 33.76 22.50
CA SER A 207 -11.73 34.06 23.15
C SER A 207 -12.74 34.73 22.18
N ALA A 208 -14.03 34.72 22.54
CA ALA A 208 -15.16 35.14 21.70
C ALA A 208 -15.18 36.63 21.28
N GLN A 209 -14.98 37.54 22.24
CA GLN A 209 -15.03 39.00 22.00
C GLN A 209 -13.98 39.50 20.98
N PRO A 210 -12.74 38.98 20.93
CA PRO A 210 -11.78 39.37 19.90
C PRO A 210 -12.15 38.94 18.47
N ILE A 211 -13.08 38.01 18.25
CA ILE A 211 -13.50 37.59 16.90
C ILE A 211 -14.41 38.64 16.28
N LEU A 212 -15.47 39.03 16.99
CA LEU A 212 -16.45 40.03 16.53
C LEU A 212 -15.77 41.35 16.19
N GLY A 213 -14.86 41.83 17.05
CA GLY A 213 -14.10 43.05 16.80
C GLY A 213 -13.17 42.97 15.59
N ARG A 214 -12.53 41.82 15.34
CA ARG A 214 -11.63 41.64 14.20
C ARG A 214 -12.37 41.52 12.87
N ILE A 215 -13.53 40.86 12.86
CA ILE A 215 -14.41 40.81 11.69
C ILE A 215 -14.98 42.21 11.43
N ALA A 216 -15.48 42.89 12.46
CA ALA A 216 -16.01 44.25 12.34
C ALA A 216 -14.96 45.21 11.76
N PHE A 217 -13.76 45.21 12.32
CA PHE A 217 -12.65 46.02 11.86
C PHE A 217 -12.25 45.71 10.41
N ALA A 218 -12.18 44.44 10.02
CA ALA A 218 -11.84 44.04 8.65
C ALA A 218 -12.90 44.47 7.62
N LEU A 219 -14.15 44.62 8.05
CA LEU A 219 -15.27 45.11 7.25
C LEU A 219 -15.44 46.65 7.31
N GLY A 220 -14.58 47.35 8.06
CA GLY A 220 -14.66 48.80 8.25
C GLY A 220 -15.82 49.25 9.15
N LEU A 221 -16.30 48.37 10.04
CA LEU A 221 -17.35 48.66 11.02
C LEU A 221 -16.73 49.27 12.30
N SER A 222 -17.45 50.20 12.94
CA SER A 222 -16.99 50.85 14.16
C SER A 222 -16.93 49.85 15.33
N ALA A 223 -15.79 49.82 16.02
CA ALA A 223 -15.56 48.99 17.20
C ALA A 223 -16.28 49.53 18.46
N GLU A 224 -16.89 50.72 18.40
CA GLU A 224 -17.61 51.33 19.52
C GLU A 224 -19.05 50.80 19.68
N ASN A 225 -19.56 50.05 18.69
CA ASN A 225 -20.87 49.42 18.78
C ASN A 225 -20.79 48.10 19.57
N GLU A 226 -21.72 47.88 20.50
CA GLU A 226 -21.84 46.63 21.27
C GLU A 226 -22.25 45.44 20.39
N GLN A 227 -22.91 45.68 19.25
CA GLN A 227 -23.37 44.65 18.30
C GLN A 227 -23.01 44.99 16.84
N PRO A 228 -21.70 45.06 16.51
CA PRO A 228 -21.24 45.62 15.23
C PRO A 228 -21.67 44.81 14.00
N LEU A 229 -21.97 43.51 14.15
CA LEU A 229 -22.43 42.65 13.05
C LEU A 229 -23.96 42.62 12.88
N HIS A 230 -24.71 43.21 13.82
CA HIS A 230 -26.16 43.39 13.71
C HIS A 230 -26.54 44.77 13.13
N ASP A 231 -25.75 45.80 13.44
CA ASP A 231 -26.01 47.18 13.03
C ASP A 231 -25.13 47.61 11.85
N ILE A 232 -25.23 46.90 10.73
CA ILE A 232 -24.41 47.17 9.54
C ILE A 232 -24.90 48.46 8.83
N PRO A 233 -24.04 49.47 8.62
CA PRO A 233 -24.41 50.71 7.95
C PRO A 233 -24.98 50.49 6.54
N PRO A 234 -25.97 51.30 6.09
CA PRO A 234 -26.57 51.17 4.74
C PRO A 234 -25.55 51.23 3.58
N SER A 235 -24.43 51.93 3.78
CA SER A 235 -23.32 52.03 2.83
C SER A 235 -22.57 50.70 2.62
N LEU A 236 -22.55 49.82 3.64
CA LEU A 236 -21.92 48.50 3.57
C LEU A 236 -22.93 47.41 3.16
N VAL A 237 -24.22 47.57 3.51
CA VAL A 237 -25.32 46.68 3.09
C VAL A 237 -25.48 46.65 1.56
N SER A 238 -25.26 47.78 0.90
CA SER A 238 -25.42 47.96 -0.55
C SER A 238 -24.15 47.71 -1.36
N ARG A 239 -23.02 47.38 -0.71
CA ARG A 239 -21.73 47.11 -1.35
C ARG A 239 -21.47 45.60 -1.40
N PRO A 240 -21.20 45.01 -2.59
CA PRO A 240 -20.77 43.63 -2.70
C PRO A 240 -19.43 43.41 -1.96
N GLN A 241 -19.37 42.43 -1.07
CA GLN A 241 -18.18 42.15 -0.25
C GLN A 241 -17.86 40.66 -0.20
N LEU A 242 -16.58 40.33 -0.13
CA LEU A 242 -16.06 38.99 0.12
C LEU A 242 -15.23 38.99 1.40
N LEU A 243 -15.66 38.24 2.41
CA LEU A 243 -14.92 38.03 3.64
C LEU A 243 -14.29 36.63 3.63
N VAL A 244 -12.97 36.55 3.74
CA VAL A 244 -12.25 35.30 3.93
C VAL A 244 -11.87 35.17 5.40
N LEU A 245 -12.44 34.17 6.07
CA LEU A 245 -12.09 33.81 7.45
C LEU A 245 -11.18 32.58 7.41
N ASP A 246 -9.92 32.75 7.80
CA ASP A 246 -8.93 31.68 7.77
C ASP A 246 -8.73 31.09 9.17
N ASN A 247 -8.61 29.76 9.23
CA ASN A 247 -8.25 28.97 10.41
C ASN A 247 -9.29 29.01 11.55
N CYS A 248 -10.56 28.76 11.24
CA CYS A 248 -11.68 28.86 12.18
C CYS A 248 -11.82 27.68 13.15
N GLU A 249 -11.07 26.59 12.99
CA GLU A 249 -11.26 25.31 13.71
C GLU A 249 -11.10 25.36 15.24
N HIS A 250 -10.65 26.47 15.81
CA HIS A 250 -10.44 26.64 17.25
C HIS A 250 -11.49 27.54 17.92
N VAL A 251 -12.38 28.14 17.12
CA VAL A 251 -13.37 29.15 17.53
C VAL A 251 -14.66 29.00 16.71
N LEU A 252 -15.09 27.76 16.49
CA LEU A 252 -16.16 27.42 15.56
C LEU A 252 -17.51 27.99 15.98
N ASP A 253 -17.90 27.78 17.24
CA ASP A 253 -19.21 28.22 17.76
C ASP A 253 -19.35 29.74 17.63
N GLU A 254 -18.31 30.48 18.02
CA GLU A 254 -18.31 31.93 17.93
C GLU A 254 -18.24 32.44 16.49
N THR A 255 -17.48 31.76 15.62
CA THR A 255 -17.41 32.10 14.20
C THR A 255 -18.75 31.84 13.51
N ALA A 256 -19.42 30.73 13.81
CA ALA A 256 -20.73 30.40 13.27
C ALA A 256 -21.76 31.49 13.63
N ALA A 257 -21.83 31.87 14.91
CA ALA A 257 -22.71 32.95 15.36
C ALA A 257 -22.41 34.30 14.67
N ALA A 258 -21.13 34.65 14.49
CA ALA A 258 -20.72 35.87 13.81
C ALA A 258 -21.09 35.86 12.32
N VAL A 259 -20.89 34.73 11.65
CA VAL A 259 -21.22 34.52 10.23
C VAL A 259 -22.72 34.59 9.99
N GLU A 260 -23.53 33.96 10.85
CA GLU A 260 -24.99 34.01 10.76
C GLU A 260 -25.52 35.43 10.92
N ALA A 261 -25.03 36.16 11.93
CA ALA A 261 -25.39 37.56 12.15
C ALA A 261 -25.04 38.43 10.93
N LEU A 262 -23.85 38.24 10.36
CA LEU A 262 -23.40 38.98 9.18
C LEU A 262 -24.24 38.67 7.93
N LEU A 263 -24.55 37.39 7.66
CA LEU A 263 -25.33 36.99 6.50
C LEU A 263 -26.80 37.44 6.58
N ALA A 264 -27.35 37.55 7.79
CA ALA A 264 -28.69 38.08 8.03
C ALA A 264 -28.80 39.58 7.73
N ASN A 265 -27.73 40.35 8.01
CA ASN A 265 -27.76 41.82 7.93
C ASN A 265 -27.02 42.40 6.71
N ALA A 266 -26.21 41.61 5.99
CA ALA A 266 -25.48 42.02 4.77
C ALA A 266 -25.82 41.13 3.57
N PRO A 267 -26.88 41.43 2.79
CA PRO A 267 -27.40 40.55 1.73
C PRO A 267 -26.45 40.37 0.54
N LEU A 268 -25.51 41.29 0.32
CA LEU A 268 -24.51 41.25 -0.75
C LEU A 268 -23.13 40.74 -0.28
N CYS A 269 -23.03 40.29 0.98
CA CYS A 269 -21.82 39.71 1.52
C CYS A 269 -21.73 38.21 1.19
N CYS A 270 -20.57 37.80 0.68
CA CYS A 270 -20.15 36.41 0.54
C CYS A 270 -19.02 36.11 1.53
N ILE A 271 -19.01 34.93 2.10
CA ILE A 271 -18.07 34.51 3.13
C ILE A 271 -17.45 33.19 2.70
N VAL A 272 -16.11 33.16 2.69
CA VAL A 272 -15.32 31.94 2.49
C VAL A 272 -14.59 31.64 3.78
N VAL A 273 -14.81 30.46 4.34
CA VAL A 273 -14.24 30.02 5.59
C VAL A 273 -13.25 28.91 5.30
N THR A 274 -12.06 28.94 5.92
CA THR A 274 -11.18 27.78 5.98
C THR A 274 -11.19 27.20 7.39
N SER A 275 -11.48 25.91 7.47
CA SER A 275 -11.53 25.20 8.74
C SER A 275 -11.12 23.74 8.52
N ARG A 276 -10.85 23.00 9.59
CA ARG A 276 -10.69 21.55 9.53
C ARG A 276 -12.01 20.80 9.59
N GLU A 277 -12.98 21.37 10.30
CA GLU A 277 -14.33 20.83 10.47
C GLU A 277 -15.38 21.89 10.11
N PRO A 278 -16.59 21.48 9.69
CA PRO A 278 -17.67 22.42 9.34
C PRO A 278 -18.01 23.38 10.49
N LEU A 279 -18.43 24.60 10.18
CA LEU A 279 -18.95 25.55 11.17
C LEU A 279 -20.30 25.11 11.74
N ARG A 280 -21.07 24.35 10.98
CA ARG A 280 -22.47 23.99 11.25
C ARG A 280 -23.39 25.23 11.36
N ALA A 281 -23.07 26.27 10.57
CA ALA A 281 -23.85 27.51 10.49
C ALA A 281 -25.01 27.40 9.50
N GLN A 282 -26.08 28.18 9.72
CA GLN A 282 -27.23 28.22 8.82
C GLN A 282 -26.84 28.72 7.42
N GLY A 283 -27.17 27.93 6.39
CA GLY A 283 -26.86 28.24 4.99
C GLY A 283 -25.44 27.87 4.56
N GLU A 284 -24.67 27.19 5.42
CA GLU A 284 -23.32 26.73 5.11
C GLU A 284 -23.30 25.72 3.96
N TRP A 285 -22.47 25.99 2.96
CA TRP A 285 -22.07 25.01 1.97
C TRP A 285 -20.65 24.52 2.25
N VAL A 286 -20.51 23.25 2.63
CA VAL A 286 -19.21 22.65 2.94
C VAL A 286 -18.61 22.04 1.68
N HIS A 287 -17.35 22.36 1.40
CA HIS A 287 -16.56 21.71 0.37
C HIS A 287 -15.29 21.11 0.98
N GLU A 288 -15.21 19.77 0.98
CA GLU A 288 -14.03 19.05 1.44
C GLU A 288 -12.92 19.08 0.39
N LEU A 289 -11.81 19.72 0.74
CA LEU A 289 -10.64 19.80 -0.12
C LEU A 289 -9.79 18.53 0.04
N GLY A 290 -9.90 17.62 -0.93
CA GLY A 290 -9.08 16.40 -1.02
C GLY A 290 -7.61 16.67 -1.37
N PRO A 291 -6.70 15.68 -1.23
CA PRO A 291 -5.28 15.80 -1.60
C PRO A 291 -5.06 16.05 -3.10
N LEU A 292 -3.82 16.35 -3.51
CA LEU A 292 -3.46 16.41 -4.93
C LEU A 292 -3.47 15.03 -5.56
N GLN A 293 -3.75 14.99 -6.86
CA GLN A 293 -3.78 13.75 -7.63
C GLN A 293 -2.36 13.16 -7.73
N VAL A 294 -2.26 11.86 -7.50
CA VAL A 294 -1.02 11.08 -7.59
C VAL A 294 -1.28 9.79 -8.38
N PRO A 295 -0.31 9.29 -9.16
CA PRO A 295 -0.46 8.03 -9.86
C PRO A 295 -0.63 6.83 -8.94
N ASP A 296 -1.41 5.84 -9.39
CA ASP A 296 -1.50 4.54 -8.73
C ASP A 296 -0.18 3.77 -8.81
N GLU A 297 0.05 2.84 -7.87
CA GLU A 297 1.31 2.09 -7.77
C GLU A 297 1.57 1.16 -8.95
N HIS A 298 0.52 0.65 -9.59
CA HIS A 298 0.63 -0.31 -10.70
C HIS A 298 0.61 0.34 -12.09
N GLU A 299 0.51 1.67 -12.16
CA GLU A 299 0.47 2.38 -13.42
C GLU A 299 1.89 2.66 -13.93
N ALA A 300 2.28 2.05 -15.05
CA ALA A 300 3.55 2.34 -15.72
C ALA A 300 3.42 3.62 -16.54
N LEU A 301 4.14 4.67 -16.12
CA LEU A 301 4.00 6.01 -16.68
C LEU A 301 5.31 6.55 -17.25
N THR A 302 5.20 7.26 -18.37
CA THR A 302 6.24 8.19 -18.85
C THR A 302 6.25 9.47 -18.01
N ALA A 303 7.34 10.23 -18.05
CA ALA A 303 7.44 11.52 -17.35
C ALA A 303 6.36 12.51 -17.81
N ALA A 304 6.03 12.52 -19.11
CA ALA A 304 4.99 13.38 -19.65
C ALA A 304 3.60 13.02 -19.09
N GLN A 305 3.29 11.73 -18.96
CA GLN A 305 2.05 11.28 -18.33
C GLN A 305 2.06 11.54 -16.82
N ALA A 306 3.18 11.32 -16.13
CA ALA A 306 3.27 11.59 -14.70
C ALA A 306 3.05 13.09 -14.38
N MET A 307 3.49 14.01 -15.25
CA MET A 307 3.27 15.46 -15.09
C MET A 307 1.79 15.89 -15.16
N THR A 308 0.87 15.06 -15.65
CA THR A 308 -0.58 15.38 -15.60
C THR A 308 -1.14 15.26 -14.19
N TYR A 309 -0.46 14.53 -13.30
CA TYR A 309 -0.83 14.40 -11.90
C TYR A 309 -0.31 15.60 -11.09
N SER A 310 -1.21 16.32 -10.44
CA SER A 310 -0.89 17.59 -9.79
C SER A 310 0.12 17.48 -8.64
N GLY A 311 0.18 16.33 -7.95
CA GLY A 311 1.20 16.06 -6.93
C GLY A 311 2.61 15.97 -7.53
N VAL A 312 2.75 15.29 -8.67
CA VAL A 312 4.03 15.17 -9.40
C VAL A 312 4.45 16.52 -9.97
N ALA A 313 3.52 17.24 -10.60
CA ALA A 313 3.78 18.57 -11.14
C ALA A 313 4.27 19.55 -10.05
N LEU A 314 3.66 19.50 -8.85
CA LEU A 314 4.10 20.30 -7.70
C LEU A 314 5.51 19.89 -7.26
N PHE A 315 5.79 18.59 -7.10
CA PHE A 315 7.11 18.12 -6.70
C PHE A 315 8.20 18.60 -7.67
N VAL A 316 8.01 18.39 -8.97
CA VAL A 316 8.98 18.76 -10.01
C VAL A 316 9.18 20.27 -10.06
N THR A 317 8.11 21.06 -9.96
CA THR A 317 8.19 22.53 -9.93
C THR A 317 9.02 22.99 -8.74
N ARG A 318 8.77 22.45 -7.54
CA ARG A 318 9.49 22.80 -6.32
C ARG A 318 10.94 22.30 -6.30
N ALA A 319 11.21 21.14 -6.87
CA ALA A 319 12.56 20.62 -7.02
C ALA A 319 13.38 21.56 -7.90
N ARG A 320 12.83 22.01 -9.04
CA ARG A 320 13.47 22.98 -9.96
C ARG A 320 13.71 24.36 -9.35
N GLU A 321 12.82 24.82 -8.47
CA GLU A 321 13.01 26.08 -7.74
C GLU A 321 14.25 26.03 -6.81
N GLN A 322 14.61 24.84 -6.29
CA GLN A 322 15.75 24.65 -5.39
C GLN A 322 17.01 24.17 -6.11
N ASP A 323 16.84 23.51 -7.25
CA ASP A 323 17.88 22.99 -8.12
C ASP A 323 17.49 23.20 -9.60
N PRO A 324 17.90 24.31 -10.22
CA PRO A 324 17.59 24.61 -11.62
C PRO A 324 18.09 23.57 -12.63
N GLU A 325 19.06 22.72 -12.25
CA GLU A 325 19.59 21.66 -13.11
C GLU A 325 18.77 20.35 -13.01
N PHE A 326 17.77 20.29 -12.12
CA PHE A 326 16.93 19.11 -11.95
C PHE A 326 16.13 18.79 -13.23
N SER A 327 16.54 17.70 -13.91
CA SER A 327 15.82 17.13 -15.04
C SER A 327 14.90 16.00 -14.58
N PHE A 328 13.66 15.98 -15.06
CA PHE A 328 12.70 14.91 -14.81
C PHE A 328 12.50 14.10 -16.08
N ASN A 329 12.86 12.81 -16.06
CA ASN A 329 12.81 11.90 -17.21
C ASN A 329 11.97 10.64 -16.93
N ASP A 330 11.79 9.77 -17.94
CA ASP A 330 10.93 8.59 -17.83
C ASP A 330 11.38 7.59 -16.75
N SER A 331 12.69 7.49 -16.46
CA SER A 331 13.18 6.63 -15.38
C SER A 331 12.88 7.19 -13.97
N ASP A 332 12.66 8.49 -13.85
CA ASP A 332 12.34 9.14 -12.57
C ASP A 332 10.85 9.07 -12.22
N ALA A 333 9.99 8.84 -13.22
CA ALA A 333 8.54 8.95 -13.10
C ALA A 333 7.97 8.10 -11.96
N GLN A 334 8.38 6.83 -11.86
CA GLN A 334 7.93 5.94 -10.79
C GLN A 334 8.45 6.36 -9.41
N THR A 335 9.68 6.85 -9.34
CA THR A 335 10.31 7.28 -8.08
C THR A 335 9.59 8.51 -7.52
N VAL A 336 9.34 9.51 -8.35
CA VAL A 336 8.60 10.72 -7.93
C VAL A 336 7.15 10.40 -7.59
N ALA A 337 6.49 9.54 -8.37
CA ALA A 337 5.15 9.07 -8.03
C ALA A 337 5.10 8.36 -6.66
N ALA A 338 6.10 7.53 -6.36
CA ALA A 338 6.23 6.88 -5.06
C ALA A 338 6.43 7.89 -3.92
N ILE A 339 7.25 8.93 -4.11
CA ILE A 339 7.40 10.03 -3.13
C ILE A 339 6.04 10.69 -2.88
N CYS A 340 5.35 11.12 -3.93
CA CYS A 340 4.07 11.81 -3.81
C CYS A 340 2.99 10.93 -3.15
N ARG A 341 2.94 9.63 -3.47
CA ARG A 341 2.06 8.66 -2.80
C ARG A 341 2.38 8.51 -1.32
N LYS A 342 3.66 8.32 -0.97
CA LYS A 342 4.09 8.23 0.43
C LYS A 342 3.64 9.48 1.18
N LEU A 343 3.70 10.65 0.56
CA LEU A 343 3.27 11.94 1.14
C LEU A 343 1.74 12.20 1.10
N ASP A 344 0.93 11.17 0.80
CA ASP A 344 -0.54 11.23 0.71
C ASP A 344 -1.08 12.28 -0.28
N GLY A 345 -0.29 12.72 -1.25
CA GLY A 345 -0.66 13.84 -2.12
C GLY A 345 -0.81 15.19 -1.38
N ASN A 346 -0.29 15.30 -0.15
CA ASN A 346 -0.38 16.52 0.66
C ASN A 346 0.57 17.59 0.09
N PRO A 347 0.07 18.75 -0.39
CA PRO A 347 0.90 19.80 -0.97
C PRO A 347 2.04 20.22 -0.07
N LEU A 348 1.78 20.56 1.20
CA LEU A 348 2.82 21.00 2.14
C LEU A 348 3.91 19.95 2.29
N ALA A 349 3.53 18.68 2.44
CA ALA A 349 4.47 17.58 2.55
C ALA A 349 5.34 17.42 1.29
N ILE A 350 4.72 17.55 0.10
CA ILE A 350 5.40 17.51 -1.20
C ILE A 350 6.40 18.64 -1.33
N GLU A 351 6.03 19.87 -0.95
CA GLU A 351 6.95 21.02 -1.00
C GLU A 351 8.18 20.82 -0.10
N LEU A 352 7.96 20.29 1.11
CA LEU A 352 9.03 19.99 2.07
C LEU A 352 9.98 18.91 1.54
N ALA A 353 9.45 17.86 0.91
CA ALA A 353 10.24 16.77 0.35
C ALA A 353 11.01 17.20 -0.91
N ALA A 354 10.38 17.99 -1.80
CA ALA A 354 11.03 18.52 -3.00
C ALA A 354 12.26 19.37 -2.64
N ALA A 355 12.20 20.14 -1.54
CA ALA A 355 13.33 20.88 -1.02
C ALA A 355 14.49 20.02 -0.45
N ARG A 356 14.33 18.69 -0.42
CA ARG A 356 15.35 17.72 0.02
C ARG A 356 15.91 16.88 -1.14
N ALA A 357 15.26 16.92 -2.31
CA ALA A 357 15.71 16.20 -3.50
C ALA A 357 17.14 16.58 -3.90
N ARG A 358 17.53 17.85 -3.77
CA ARG A 358 18.90 18.31 -4.05
C ARG A 358 19.95 17.68 -3.13
N THR A 359 19.61 17.43 -1.87
CA THR A 359 20.57 16.92 -0.87
C THR A 359 20.72 15.41 -0.94
N PHE A 360 19.62 14.67 -1.12
CA PHE A 360 19.61 13.21 -1.02
C PHE A 360 19.40 12.50 -2.36
N GLY A 361 18.99 13.22 -3.41
CA GLY A 361 18.48 12.59 -4.63
C GLY A 361 17.08 12.00 -4.42
N ILE A 362 16.35 11.79 -5.52
CA ILE A 362 14.97 11.29 -5.46
C ILE A 362 14.89 9.81 -5.07
N HIS A 363 15.87 8.99 -5.45
CA HIS A 363 15.86 7.55 -5.16
C HIS A 363 16.04 7.25 -3.67
N ASP A 364 17.02 7.87 -3.02
CA ASP A 364 17.25 7.67 -1.59
C ASP A 364 16.13 8.31 -0.74
N LEU A 365 15.55 9.42 -1.22
CA LEU A 365 14.45 10.09 -0.55
C LEU A 365 13.21 9.20 -0.40
N VAL A 366 12.94 8.30 -1.35
CA VAL A 366 11.84 7.32 -1.23
C VAL A 366 11.98 6.48 0.03
N GLY A 367 13.17 5.91 0.27
CA GLY A 367 13.43 5.07 1.44
C GLY A 367 13.48 5.86 2.75
N LEU A 368 13.98 7.10 2.73
CA LEU A 368 13.97 7.96 3.91
C LEU A 368 12.55 8.31 4.38
N LEU A 369 11.59 8.40 3.46
CA LEU A 369 10.20 8.72 3.78
C LEU A 369 9.42 7.59 4.46
N ASP A 370 10.00 6.40 4.59
CA ASP A 370 9.42 5.28 5.35
C ASP A 370 9.56 5.41 6.87
N GLY A 371 10.31 6.40 7.35
CA GLY A 371 10.58 6.62 8.77
C GLY A 371 10.25 8.03 9.28
N SER A 372 10.72 8.32 10.50
CA SER A 372 10.52 9.60 11.21
C SER A 372 11.11 10.81 10.49
N PHE A 373 12.03 10.61 9.53
CA PHE A 373 12.58 11.67 8.68
C PHE A 373 11.47 12.51 8.03
N ARG A 374 10.37 11.86 7.62
CA ARG A 374 9.21 12.53 7.04
C ARG A 374 8.64 13.63 7.95
N LEU A 375 8.60 13.40 9.26
CA LEU A 375 8.07 14.36 10.25
C LEU A 375 9.09 15.44 10.63
N GLN A 376 10.37 15.13 10.49
CA GLN A 376 11.50 16.01 10.82
C GLN A 376 11.82 17.04 9.73
N MET A 377 11.20 16.92 8.54
CA MET A 377 11.39 17.88 7.46
C MET A 377 10.93 19.28 7.86
N THR A 378 11.83 20.25 7.74
CA THR A 378 11.59 21.67 8.07
C THR A 378 11.57 22.55 6.82
N GLY A 379 10.56 23.39 6.72
CA GLY A 379 10.35 24.38 5.67
C GLY A 379 11.07 25.70 5.95
N LEU A 380 10.60 26.75 5.27
CA LEU A 380 11.21 28.08 5.36
C LEU A 380 11.14 28.63 6.79
N ARG A 381 12.22 29.28 7.24
CA ARG A 381 12.28 29.95 8.56
C ARG A 381 11.24 31.07 8.70
N THR A 382 10.80 31.64 7.58
CA THR A 382 9.80 32.70 7.48
C THR A 382 8.36 32.18 7.48
N ALA A 383 8.13 30.87 7.33
CA ALA A 383 6.79 30.29 7.45
C ALA A 383 6.29 30.39 8.91
N LEU A 384 4.97 30.46 9.08
CA LEU A 384 4.31 30.42 10.39
C LEU A 384 4.79 29.18 11.18
N PRO A 385 5.06 29.27 12.49
CA PRO A 385 5.63 28.17 13.28
C PRO A 385 4.99 26.79 13.04
N ARG A 386 3.67 26.74 12.90
CA ARG A 386 2.90 25.51 12.61
C ARG A 386 3.11 24.95 11.19
N GLN A 387 3.38 25.80 10.20
CA GLN A 387 3.63 25.40 8.80
C GLN A 387 5.12 25.14 8.52
N ARG A 388 5.99 25.29 9.53
CA ARG A 388 7.44 25.04 9.39
C ARG A 388 7.78 23.57 9.31
N SER A 389 6.95 22.65 9.79
CA SER A 389 7.15 21.21 9.61
C SER A 389 5.82 20.50 9.69
N LEU A 390 5.77 19.27 9.17
CA LEU A 390 4.59 18.41 9.31
C LEU A 390 4.32 18.11 10.80
N SER A 391 5.38 17.87 11.60
CA SER A 391 5.22 17.71 13.06
C SER A 391 4.59 18.94 13.69
N ALA A 392 5.01 20.16 13.36
CA ALA A 392 4.46 21.36 13.99
C ALA A 392 2.97 21.58 13.64
N THR A 393 2.54 21.20 12.43
CA THR A 393 1.12 21.23 12.04
C THR A 393 0.31 20.21 12.86
N LEU A 394 0.88 19.01 13.05
CA LEU A 394 0.24 17.92 13.78
C LEU A 394 0.24 18.15 15.30
N ASP A 395 1.32 18.68 15.89
CA ASP A 395 1.40 19.05 17.31
C ASP A 395 0.33 20.09 17.68
N TRP A 396 0.12 21.10 16.83
CA TRP A 396 -0.96 22.07 17.02
C TRP A 396 -2.33 21.40 17.01
N THR A 397 -2.59 20.58 16.00
CA THR A 397 -3.86 19.86 15.86
C THR A 397 -4.11 18.96 17.05
N TYR A 398 -3.09 18.22 17.47
CA TYR A 398 -3.13 17.30 18.59
C TYR A 398 -3.44 18.02 19.90
N GLY A 399 -2.85 19.19 20.12
CA GLY A 399 -3.11 20.02 21.31
C GLY A 399 -4.54 20.54 21.42
N MET A 400 -5.31 20.58 20.34
CA MET A 400 -6.72 20.99 20.33
C MET A 400 -7.69 19.82 20.58
N LEU A 401 -7.21 18.57 20.50
CA LEU A 401 -8.03 17.39 20.76
C LEU A 401 -8.29 17.21 22.25
N SER A 402 -9.47 16.67 22.60
CA SER A 402 -9.75 16.24 23.96
C SER A 402 -8.86 15.07 24.37
N THR A 403 -8.71 14.82 25.68
CA THR A 403 -7.87 13.70 26.17
C THR A 403 -8.27 12.35 25.58
N HIS A 404 -9.56 12.10 25.39
CA HIS A 404 -10.08 10.86 24.81
C HIS A 404 -9.84 10.78 23.29
N GLU A 405 -9.97 11.90 22.58
CA GLU A 405 -9.64 11.99 21.15
C GLU A 405 -8.14 11.79 20.90
N GLN A 406 -7.29 12.39 21.75
CA GLN A 406 -5.85 12.19 21.71
C GLN A 406 -5.48 10.71 21.93
N ALA A 407 -6.11 10.06 22.92
CA ALA A 407 -5.92 8.63 23.16
C ALA A 407 -6.39 7.79 21.97
N LEU A 408 -7.57 8.09 21.41
CA LEU A 408 -8.08 7.37 20.25
C LEU A 408 -7.14 7.51 19.06
N LEU A 409 -6.72 8.74 18.73
CA LEU A 409 -5.83 9.00 17.60
C LEU A 409 -4.51 8.22 17.73
N ARG A 410 -3.88 8.22 18.91
CA ARG A 410 -2.66 7.44 19.18
C ARG A 410 -2.90 5.95 18.98
N GLN A 411 -3.95 5.40 19.57
CA GLN A 411 -4.24 3.96 19.48
C GLN A 411 -4.66 3.50 18.08
N LEU A 412 -5.33 4.35 17.29
CA LEU A 412 -5.65 4.05 15.88
C LEU A 412 -4.40 3.90 15.01
N SER A 413 -3.24 4.45 15.42
CA SER A 413 -2.00 4.30 14.66
C SER A 413 -1.48 2.86 14.58
N ILE A 414 -2.00 1.96 15.40
CA ILE A 414 -1.69 0.52 15.35
C ILE A 414 -2.15 -0.13 14.05
N PHE A 415 -3.22 0.39 13.45
CA PHE A 415 -3.74 -0.10 12.17
C PHE A 415 -2.82 0.39 11.05
N ASN A 416 -2.14 -0.56 10.39
CA ASN A 416 -1.40 -0.28 9.17
C ASN A 416 -2.38 -0.36 8.00
N GLY A 417 -2.73 0.79 7.40
CA GLY A 417 -3.75 0.86 6.36
C GLY A 417 -5.16 1.16 6.90
N SER A 418 -6.16 0.48 6.34
CA SER A 418 -7.57 0.76 6.63
C SER A 418 -8.15 -0.18 7.68
N PHE A 419 -9.12 0.30 8.45
CA PHE A 419 -9.75 -0.44 9.54
C PHE A 419 -11.27 -0.25 9.57
N THR A 420 -11.95 -1.13 10.29
CA THR A 420 -13.41 -1.12 10.50
C THR A 420 -13.75 -0.67 11.92
N ILE A 421 -15.01 -0.30 12.15
CA ILE A 421 -15.52 -0.01 13.50
C ILE A 421 -15.32 -1.22 14.42
N ASP A 422 -15.57 -2.44 13.94
CA ASP A 422 -15.38 -3.66 14.74
C ASP A 422 -13.91 -3.83 15.18
N GLY A 423 -12.95 -3.54 14.30
CA GLY A 423 -11.53 -3.55 14.65
C GLY A 423 -11.20 -2.51 15.72
N VAL A 424 -11.73 -1.29 15.60
CA VAL A 424 -11.55 -0.24 16.62
C VAL A 424 -12.09 -0.70 17.98
N MET A 425 -13.32 -1.23 18.02
CA MET A 425 -13.94 -1.70 19.26
C MET A 425 -13.21 -2.90 19.88
N ALA A 426 -12.59 -3.76 19.06
CA ALA A 426 -11.87 -4.93 19.56
C ALA A 426 -10.49 -4.58 20.16
N ILE A 427 -9.82 -3.55 19.65
CA ILE A 427 -8.39 -3.29 19.94
C ILE A 427 -8.21 -2.08 20.85
N VAL A 428 -8.93 -0.99 20.57
CA VAL A 428 -8.71 0.31 21.20
C VAL A 428 -9.40 0.36 22.56
N ASN A 429 -8.67 0.89 23.55
CA ASN A 429 -9.21 1.20 24.87
C ASN A 429 -8.73 2.58 25.32
N ILE A 430 -9.62 3.56 25.24
CA ILE A 430 -9.36 4.96 25.62
C ILE A 430 -9.73 5.27 27.07
N GLY A 431 -9.88 4.25 27.93
CA GLY A 431 -10.18 4.43 29.35
C GLY A 431 -11.64 4.77 29.67
N LEU A 432 -12.54 4.59 28.69
CA LEU A 432 -13.98 4.78 28.87
C LEU A 432 -14.64 3.48 29.40
N PRO A 433 -15.70 3.59 30.22
CA PRO A 433 -16.37 2.44 30.82
C PRO A 433 -17.15 1.58 29.81
N ASP A 434 -17.57 2.17 28.69
CA ASP A 434 -18.24 1.48 27.59
C ASP A 434 -17.51 1.77 26.28
N VAL A 435 -17.11 0.71 25.57
CA VAL A 435 -16.38 0.78 24.30
C VAL A 435 -17.16 1.55 23.22
N ARG A 436 -18.50 1.54 23.29
CA ARG A 436 -19.36 2.26 22.34
C ARG A 436 -19.19 3.78 22.42
N MET A 437 -18.68 4.30 23.54
CA MET A 437 -18.33 5.72 23.69
C MET A 437 -17.11 6.12 22.86
N THR A 438 -16.41 5.16 22.23
CA THR A 438 -15.36 5.43 21.24
C THR A 438 -15.93 5.93 19.91
N LEU A 439 -17.19 5.59 19.58
CA LEU A 439 -17.79 5.96 18.29
C LEU A 439 -17.97 7.48 18.12
N PRO A 440 -18.48 8.23 19.10
CA PRO A 440 -18.51 9.70 19.01
C PRO A 440 -17.12 10.33 18.87
N MET A 441 -16.09 9.72 19.47
CA MET A 441 -14.70 10.20 19.32
C MET A 441 -14.19 9.92 17.90
N LEU A 442 -14.52 8.75 17.32
CA LEU A 442 -14.18 8.41 15.93
C LEU A 442 -14.85 9.37 14.95
N GLU A 443 -16.13 9.68 15.18
CA GLU A 443 -16.88 10.70 14.42
C GLU A 443 -16.24 12.07 14.55
N SER A 444 -15.83 12.49 15.75
CA SER A 444 -15.14 13.77 15.91
C SER A 444 -13.78 13.82 15.19
N LEU A 445 -13.00 12.73 15.20
CA LEU A 445 -11.75 12.67 14.44
C LEU A 445 -11.98 12.71 12.91
N LEU A 446 -13.13 12.22 12.42
CA LEU A 446 -13.54 12.36 11.03
C LEU A 446 -13.90 13.79 10.69
N ASP A 447 -14.73 14.44 11.50
CA ASP A 447 -15.12 15.84 11.33
C ASP A 447 -13.87 16.74 11.27
N LYS A 448 -12.87 16.45 12.11
CA LYS A 448 -11.58 17.16 12.18
C LYS A 448 -10.59 16.82 11.05
N SER A 449 -11.04 16.05 10.05
CA SER A 449 -10.24 15.60 8.89
C SER A 449 -8.93 14.90 9.29
N LEU A 450 -8.95 14.14 10.40
CA LEU A 450 -7.82 13.30 10.82
C LEU A 450 -7.90 11.88 10.26
N LEU A 451 -9.10 11.48 9.85
CA LEU A 451 -9.41 10.18 9.27
C LEU A 451 -10.01 10.36 7.87
N GLY A 452 -9.63 9.48 6.95
CA GLY A 452 -10.30 9.33 5.65
C GLY A 452 -11.28 8.17 5.69
N THR A 453 -12.27 8.20 4.79
CA THR A 453 -13.24 7.10 4.63
C THR A 453 -13.39 6.68 3.19
N PHE A 454 -13.74 5.42 2.98
CA PHE A 454 -14.11 4.91 1.66
C PHE A 454 -15.09 3.75 1.81
N ASP A 455 -15.93 3.59 0.79
CA ASP A 455 -16.90 2.51 0.74
C ASP A 455 -16.23 1.20 0.33
N HIS A 456 -16.60 0.13 1.03
CA HIS A 456 -16.14 -1.23 0.75
C HIS A 456 -17.33 -2.19 0.73
N SER A 457 -17.15 -3.38 0.16
CA SER A 457 -18.23 -4.37 0.00
C SER A 457 -18.87 -4.81 1.33
N GLN A 458 -18.17 -4.65 2.45
CA GLN A 458 -18.62 -4.98 3.80
C GLN A 458 -19.01 -3.76 4.65
N GLY A 459 -19.14 -2.59 4.02
CA GLY A 459 -19.46 -1.33 4.70
C GLY A 459 -18.32 -0.32 4.69
N LYS A 460 -18.47 0.72 5.51
CA LYS A 460 -17.57 1.87 5.53
C LYS A 460 -16.25 1.51 6.23
N ARG A 461 -15.13 1.83 5.58
CA ARG A 461 -13.78 1.70 6.16
C ARG A 461 -13.18 3.07 6.45
N PHE A 462 -12.30 3.09 7.43
CA PHE A 462 -11.60 4.26 7.92
C PHE A 462 -10.10 4.08 7.69
N ARG A 463 -9.37 5.15 7.48
CA ARG A 463 -7.90 5.11 7.43
C ARG A 463 -7.31 6.38 8.02
N LEU A 464 -6.18 6.26 8.69
CA LEU A 464 -5.34 7.42 8.95
C LEU A 464 -4.59 7.79 7.67
N LEU A 465 -4.41 9.09 7.42
CA LEU A 465 -3.41 9.54 6.47
C LEU A 465 -2.04 9.14 6.99
N GLU A 466 -1.13 8.69 6.12
CA GLU A 466 0.14 8.08 6.54
C GLU A 466 0.98 9.03 7.40
N THR A 467 0.98 10.34 7.07
CA THR A 467 1.66 11.35 7.90
C THR A 467 1.08 11.41 9.32
N THR A 468 -0.25 11.40 9.43
CA THR A 468 -0.96 11.46 10.71
C THR A 468 -0.73 10.18 11.50
N ARG A 469 -0.72 9.03 10.82
CA ARG A 469 -0.46 7.71 11.41
C ARG A 469 0.92 7.64 12.04
N LEU A 470 1.97 8.03 11.31
CA LEU A 470 3.33 8.04 11.82
C LEU A 470 3.49 8.94 13.05
N TYR A 471 2.94 10.16 13.00
CA TYR A 471 2.95 11.08 14.13
C TYR A 471 2.19 10.51 15.34
N ALA A 472 1.00 9.95 15.11
CA ALA A 472 0.20 9.34 16.15
C ALA A 472 0.92 8.12 16.77
N HIS A 473 1.67 7.37 15.96
CA HIS A 473 2.49 6.23 16.42
C HIS A 473 3.68 6.68 17.27
N GLU A 474 4.37 7.77 16.91
CA GLU A 474 5.42 8.34 17.76
C GLU A 474 4.87 8.74 19.13
N LYS A 475 3.67 9.33 19.18
CA LYS A 475 2.99 9.66 20.45
C LYS A 475 2.50 8.40 21.19
N LEU A 476 2.05 7.38 20.47
CA LEU A 476 1.62 6.09 21.05
C LEU A 476 2.79 5.45 21.83
N VAL A 477 3.96 5.35 21.20
CA VAL A 477 5.17 4.78 21.82
C VAL A 477 5.59 5.55 23.08
N GLN A 478 5.32 6.85 23.13
CA GLN A 478 5.67 7.70 24.27
C GLN A 478 4.67 7.63 25.44
N LEU A 479 3.38 7.39 25.16
CA LEU A 479 2.28 7.69 26.10
C LEU A 479 1.35 6.51 26.40
N ASP A 480 1.39 5.42 25.65
CA ASP A 480 0.47 4.27 25.81
C ASP A 480 1.22 2.93 25.97
N ASP A 481 0.46 1.90 26.34
CA ASP A 481 0.91 0.50 26.41
C ASP A 481 0.89 -0.14 25.01
N VAL A 482 2.00 0.01 24.29
CA VAL A 482 2.20 -0.56 22.95
C VAL A 482 2.09 -2.10 22.95
N PRO A 483 2.75 -2.85 23.87
CA PRO A 483 2.63 -4.31 23.91
C PRO A 483 1.20 -4.81 24.01
N ARG A 484 0.36 -4.19 24.86
CA ARG A 484 -1.07 -4.54 24.97
C ARG A 484 -1.81 -4.35 23.65
N LEU A 485 -1.59 -3.23 22.96
CA LEU A 485 -2.26 -2.92 21.69
C LEU A 485 -1.83 -3.85 20.58
N CYS A 486 -0.53 -4.13 20.46
CA CYS A 486 -0.03 -5.07 19.46
C CYS A 486 -0.58 -6.49 19.68
N SER A 487 -0.66 -6.94 20.94
CA SER A 487 -1.28 -8.23 21.29
C SER A 487 -2.76 -8.28 20.94
N ALA A 488 -3.54 -7.25 21.29
CA ALA A 488 -4.94 -7.16 20.91
C ALA A 488 -5.14 -7.12 19.39
N HIS A 489 -4.28 -6.40 18.66
CA HIS A 489 -4.29 -6.35 17.20
C HIS A 489 -4.00 -7.72 16.57
N ALA A 490 -3.02 -8.46 17.09
CA ALA A 490 -2.70 -9.80 16.61
C ALA A 490 -3.84 -10.81 16.88
N GLN A 491 -4.51 -10.71 18.03
CA GLN A 491 -5.68 -11.53 18.35
C GLN A 491 -6.88 -11.20 17.44
N TRP A 492 -7.11 -9.92 17.15
CA TRP A 492 -8.11 -9.49 16.18
C TRP A 492 -7.81 -10.04 14.77
N ALA A 493 -6.54 -9.94 14.32
CA ALA A 493 -6.11 -10.50 13.05
C ALA A 493 -6.35 -12.03 12.98
N MET A 494 -6.14 -12.75 14.09
CA MET A 494 -6.47 -14.17 14.17
C MET A 494 -7.96 -14.44 13.99
N ALA A 495 -8.82 -13.74 14.74
CA ALA A 495 -10.27 -13.90 14.63
C ALA A 495 -10.78 -13.59 13.20
N LEU A 496 -10.19 -12.59 12.56
CA LEU A 496 -10.46 -12.25 11.17
C LEU A 496 -10.09 -13.39 10.21
N LEU A 497 -8.92 -13.99 10.39
CA LEU A 497 -8.45 -15.13 9.58
C LEU A 497 -9.28 -16.39 9.81
N GLU A 498 -9.74 -16.63 11.04
CA GLU A 498 -10.65 -17.74 11.36
C GLU A 498 -11.97 -17.59 10.60
N GLN A 499 -12.55 -16.39 10.58
CA GLN A 499 -13.74 -16.11 9.78
C GLN A 499 -13.46 -16.26 8.28
N ALA A 500 -12.32 -15.75 7.80
CA ALA A 500 -11.91 -15.89 6.40
C ALA A 500 -11.80 -17.36 5.97
N ARG A 501 -11.34 -18.24 6.86
CA ARG A 501 -11.28 -19.68 6.62
C ARG A 501 -12.66 -20.32 6.50
N LEU A 502 -13.63 -19.91 7.33
CA LEU A 502 -15.01 -20.42 7.25
C LEU A 502 -15.70 -19.97 5.95
N ASP A 503 -15.49 -18.72 5.57
CA ASP A 503 -16.04 -18.13 4.35
C ASP A 503 -15.42 -18.71 3.07
N LEU A 504 -14.24 -19.34 3.16
CA LEU A 504 -13.50 -19.89 2.03
C LEU A 504 -14.32 -20.93 1.24
N GLU A 505 -15.15 -21.70 1.93
CA GLU A 505 -16.03 -22.72 1.35
C GLU A 505 -17.39 -22.16 0.90
N GLN A 506 -17.80 -21.02 1.46
CA GLN A 506 -19.14 -20.46 1.27
C GLN A 506 -19.19 -19.40 0.18
N LEU A 507 -18.09 -18.69 -0.05
CA LEU A 507 -18.01 -17.56 -0.97
C LEU A 507 -17.25 -17.92 -2.26
N PRO A 508 -17.72 -17.42 -3.42
CA PRO A 508 -16.91 -17.39 -4.64
C PRO A 508 -15.56 -16.70 -4.41
N GLN A 509 -14.53 -17.13 -5.14
CA GLN A 509 -13.15 -16.66 -4.98
C GLN A 509 -13.02 -15.13 -5.09
N GLU A 510 -13.71 -14.51 -6.05
CA GLU A 510 -13.66 -13.06 -6.29
C GLU A 510 -14.24 -12.28 -5.11
N LEU A 511 -15.39 -12.71 -4.58
CA LEU A 511 -16.05 -12.05 -3.44
C LEU A 511 -15.23 -12.22 -2.16
N TRP A 512 -14.67 -13.41 -1.95
CA TRP A 512 -13.78 -13.64 -0.82
C TRP A 512 -12.53 -12.76 -0.89
N THR A 513 -11.91 -12.66 -2.06
CA THR A 513 -10.69 -11.85 -2.26
C THR A 513 -11.00 -10.36 -2.11
N GLN A 514 -12.14 -9.90 -2.62
CA GLN A 514 -12.61 -8.54 -2.38
C GLN A 514 -12.80 -8.26 -0.89
N ARG A 515 -13.39 -9.21 -0.14
CA ARG A 515 -13.68 -9.07 1.29
C ARG A 515 -12.44 -9.06 2.18
N TYR A 516 -11.50 -9.98 1.96
CA TYR A 516 -10.36 -10.20 2.87
C TYR A 516 -9.04 -9.67 2.33
N GLY A 517 -8.92 -9.40 1.03
CA GLY A 517 -7.70 -8.89 0.41
C GLY A 517 -7.20 -7.58 1.03
N VAL A 518 -8.13 -6.72 1.46
CA VAL A 518 -7.83 -5.44 2.11
C VAL A 518 -7.21 -5.58 3.51
N GLU A 519 -7.23 -6.77 4.10
CA GLU A 519 -6.74 -7.06 5.45
C GLU A 519 -5.28 -7.53 5.47
N ILE A 520 -4.62 -7.57 4.31
CA ILE A 520 -3.24 -8.06 4.20
C ILE A 520 -2.27 -7.27 5.09
N ASP A 521 -2.47 -5.95 5.21
CA ASP A 521 -1.61 -5.11 6.04
C ASP A 521 -1.87 -5.32 7.54
N THR A 522 -3.11 -5.64 7.93
CA THR A 522 -3.47 -6.12 9.27
C THR A 522 -2.68 -7.39 9.60
N VAL A 523 -2.63 -8.35 8.68
CA VAL A 523 -1.88 -9.61 8.87
C VAL A 523 -0.37 -9.37 8.92
N ARG A 524 0.19 -8.53 8.03
CA ARG A 524 1.62 -8.17 8.04
C ARG A 524 2.04 -7.53 9.36
N ALA A 525 1.26 -6.56 9.85
CA ALA A 525 1.55 -5.89 11.10
C ALA A 525 1.50 -6.86 12.29
N ALA A 526 0.50 -7.75 12.33
CA ALA A 526 0.39 -8.79 13.35
C ALA A 526 1.58 -9.77 13.33
N LEU A 527 1.98 -10.26 12.16
CA LEU A 527 3.14 -11.16 12.01
C LEU A 527 4.46 -10.48 12.37
N THR A 528 4.64 -9.23 11.94
CA THR A 528 5.85 -8.43 12.26
C THR A 528 6.02 -8.28 13.76
N TRP A 529 4.94 -7.95 14.47
CA TRP A 529 4.98 -7.88 15.93
C TRP A 529 5.20 -9.26 16.55
N ALA A 530 4.45 -10.28 16.13
CA ALA A 530 4.49 -11.61 16.72
C ALA A 530 5.88 -12.28 16.63
N PHE A 531 6.63 -12.02 15.55
CA PHE A 531 8.00 -12.50 15.38
C PHE A 531 9.08 -11.53 15.90
N SER A 532 8.70 -10.38 16.45
CA SER A 532 9.65 -9.45 17.09
C SER A 532 10.17 -10.00 18.44
N ALA A 533 11.20 -9.36 19.00
CA ALA A 533 11.78 -9.77 20.28
C ALA A 533 10.80 -9.67 21.47
N GLU A 534 9.79 -8.81 21.36
CA GLU A 534 8.76 -8.57 22.40
C GLU A 534 7.42 -9.22 22.05
N GLY A 535 7.37 -9.97 20.94
CA GLY A 535 6.16 -10.58 20.40
C GLY A 535 5.85 -11.97 20.95
N ASP A 536 4.70 -12.49 20.54
CA ASP A 536 4.30 -13.88 20.78
C ASP A 536 4.58 -14.75 19.55
N ARG A 537 5.72 -15.46 19.59
CA ARG A 537 6.14 -16.35 18.49
C ARG A 537 5.13 -17.47 18.22
N GLN A 538 4.45 -17.99 19.26
CA GLN A 538 3.47 -19.07 19.08
C GLN A 538 2.25 -18.56 18.32
N LEU A 539 1.77 -17.35 18.65
CA LEU A 539 0.72 -16.68 17.89
C LEU A 539 1.18 -16.36 16.46
N GLY A 540 2.44 -15.94 16.27
CA GLY A 540 3.02 -15.70 14.94
C GLY A 540 3.00 -16.94 14.04
N VAL A 541 3.29 -18.12 14.61
CA VAL A 541 3.19 -19.40 13.91
C VAL A 541 1.73 -19.70 13.51
N GLU A 542 0.77 -19.56 14.43
CA GLU A 542 -0.64 -19.80 14.10
C GLU A 542 -1.17 -18.79 13.07
N LEU A 543 -0.80 -17.51 13.16
CA LEU A 543 -1.17 -16.47 12.18
C LEU A 543 -0.62 -16.83 10.80
N THR A 544 0.61 -17.33 10.72
CA THR A 544 1.24 -17.77 9.47
C THR A 544 0.49 -18.94 8.86
N LEU A 545 0.04 -19.90 9.69
CA LEU A 545 -0.72 -21.06 9.21
C LEU A 545 -2.13 -20.66 8.74
N CYS A 546 -2.85 -19.83 9.50
CA CYS A 546 -4.21 -19.40 9.17
C CYS A 546 -4.28 -18.42 7.99
N SER A 547 -3.22 -17.66 7.73
CA SER A 547 -3.19 -16.67 6.64
C SER A 547 -2.84 -17.23 5.26
N SER A 548 -2.48 -18.52 5.15
CA SER A 548 -2.11 -19.17 3.88
C SER A 548 -3.05 -18.84 2.70
N PRO A 549 -4.39 -18.95 2.82
CA PRO A 549 -5.28 -18.68 1.70
C PRO A 549 -5.21 -17.24 1.19
N LEU A 550 -4.97 -16.28 2.10
CA LEU A 550 -4.88 -14.86 1.76
C LEU A 550 -3.65 -14.56 0.91
N TRP A 551 -2.48 -15.05 1.34
CA TRP A 551 -1.24 -14.86 0.58
C TRP A 551 -1.32 -15.52 -0.79
N LEU A 552 -1.82 -16.75 -0.87
CA LEU A 552 -1.91 -17.48 -2.13
C LEU A 552 -2.89 -16.82 -3.11
N ARG A 553 -4.07 -16.37 -2.66
CA ARG A 553 -5.06 -15.70 -3.52
C ARG A 553 -4.61 -14.31 -3.98
N LEU A 554 -3.85 -13.58 -3.16
CA LEU A 554 -3.20 -12.33 -3.55
C LEU A 554 -1.90 -12.55 -4.35
N SER A 555 -1.55 -13.82 -4.63
CA SER A 555 -0.29 -14.21 -5.27
C SER A 555 0.97 -13.74 -4.52
N LEU A 556 0.93 -13.48 -3.21
CA LEU A 556 2.08 -13.03 -2.42
C LEU A 556 2.94 -14.22 -1.93
N VAL A 557 3.29 -15.15 -2.84
CA VAL A 557 3.91 -16.44 -2.49
C VAL A 557 5.30 -16.30 -1.88
N ARG A 558 6.12 -15.38 -2.40
CA ARG A 558 7.48 -15.13 -1.87
C ARG A 558 7.43 -14.59 -0.45
N GLU A 559 6.60 -13.58 -0.23
CA GLU A 559 6.43 -12.98 1.10
C GLU A 559 5.91 -14.03 2.10
N TYR A 560 4.96 -14.86 1.68
CA TYR A 560 4.48 -15.97 2.51
C TYR A 560 5.60 -16.95 2.87
N GLN A 561 6.48 -17.27 1.93
CA GLN A 561 7.63 -18.12 2.18
C GLN A 561 8.54 -17.53 3.27
N ASP A 562 8.75 -16.22 3.26
CA ASP A 562 9.58 -15.53 4.25
C ASP A 562 8.95 -15.63 5.66
N TRP A 563 7.62 -15.49 5.77
CA TRP A 563 6.90 -15.70 7.04
C TRP A 563 6.96 -17.15 7.53
N VAL A 564 6.78 -18.12 6.63
CA VAL A 564 6.91 -19.55 6.97
C VAL A 564 8.34 -19.86 7.46
N ASN A 565 9.36 -19.33 6.78
CA ASN A 565 10.76 -19.51 7.19
C ASN A 565 11.05 -18.85 8.54
N GLN A 566 10.44 -17.71 8.85
CA GLN A 566 10.57 -17.06 10.16
C GLN A 566 9.93 -17.88 11.29
N GLY A 567 8.82 -18.56 11.01
CA GLY A 567 8.13 -19.45 11.95
C GLY A 567 8.86 -20.76 12.22
N LEU A 568 9.58 -21.31 11.23
CA LEU A 568 10.35 -22.54 11.40
C LEU A 568 11.49 -22.36 12.43
N PRO A 569 11.78 -23.37 13.26
CA PRO A 569 12.82 -23.28 14.28
C PRO A 569 14.21 -23.20 13.65
N ARG A 570 15.09 -22.38 14.22
CA ARG A 570 16.53 -22.45 13.88
C ARG A 570 17.11 -23.70 14.56
N GLN A 571 18.20 -24.28 14.02
CA GLN A 571 18.82 -25.53 14.53
C GLN A 571 19.10 -25.58 16.05
N ARG A 572 19.19 -24.44 16.74
CA ARG A 572 19.39 -24.37 18.21
C ARG A 572 18.08 -24.31 19.03
N GLU A 573 16.93 -24.17 18.38
CA GLU A 573 15.60 -23.95 18.97
C GLU A 573 14.63 -25.12 18.71
N GLU A 574 15.04 -26.14 17.95
CA GLU A 574 14.22 -27.31 17.59
C GLU A 574 13.62 -28.07 18.80
N VAL A 575 14.25 -27.97 19.96
CA VAL A 575 13.83 -28.69 21.18
C VAL A 575 12.60 -28.06 21.85
N GLN A 576 12.24 -26.82 21.51
CA GLN A 576 11.16 -26.08 22.19
C GLN A 576 9.85 -25.96 21.39
N MET A 577 9.86 -26.26 20.09
CA MET A 577 8.66 -26.13 19.26
C MET A 577 7.76 -27.37 19.36
N ASP A 578 6.45 -27.16 19.47
CA ASP A 578 5.47 -28.23 19.37
C ASP A 578 5.56 -28.95 18.00
N ARG A 579 5.59 -30.29 18.03
CA ARG A 579 5.74 -31.11 16.82
C ARG A 579 4.60 -30.90 15.84
N ARG A 580 3.37 -30.68 16.32
CA ARG A 580 2.22 -30.46 15.44
C ARG A 580 2.36 -29.11 14.73
N GLN A 581 2.80 -28.06 15.40
CA GLN A 581 3.09 -26.77 14.75
C GLN A 581 4.23 -26.88 13.73
N ARG A 582 5.33 -27.58 14.08
CA ARG A 582 6.46 -27.82 13.17
C ARG A 582 6.00 -28.54 11.90
N MET A 583 5.25 -29.63 12.05
CA MET A 583 4.67 -30.40 10.95
C MET A 583 3.81 -29.54 10.02
N ARG A 584 2.94 -28.68 10.58
CA ARG A 584 2.07 -27.76 9.82
C ARG A 584 2.89 -26.75 9.00
N LEU A 585 3.89 -26.12 9.61
CA LEU A 585 4.76 -25.15 8.91
C LEU A 585 5.63 -25.81 7.84
N LEU A 586 6.21 -26.98 8.14
CA LEU A 586 7.00 -27.74 7.17
C LEU A 586 6.13 -28.16 5.98
N THR A 587 4.88 -28.54 6.22
CA THR A 587 3.92 -28.83 5.14
C THR A 587 3.72 -27.59 4.26
N MET A 588 3.50 -26.41 4.83
CA MET A 588 3.37 -25.16 4.06
C MET A 588 4.65 -24.83 3.30
N SER A 589 5.82 -25.00 3.92
CA SER A 589 7.12 -24.80 3.26
C SER A 589 7.31 -25.75 2.07
N GLY A 590 7.06 -27.04 2.24
CA GLY A 590 7.17 -28.05 1.17
C GLY A 590 6.22 -27.75 0.02
N SER A 591 5.01 -27.33 0.37
CA SER A 591 3.99 -26.83 -0.53
C SER A 591 4.46 -25.64 -1.38
N ILE A 592 4.97 -24.57 -0.76
CA ILE A 592 5.47 -23.37 -1.45
C ILE A 592 6.70 -23.69 -2.30
N LEU A 593 7.63 -24.50 -1.78
CA LEU A 593 8.85 -24.90 -2.49
C LEU A 593 8.50 -25.60 -3.80
N MET A 594 7.48 -26.46 -3.81
CA MET A 594 7.04 -27.12 -5.04
C MET A 594 6.55 -26.12 -6.10
N LEU A 595 5.80 -25.08 -5.71
CA LEU A 595 5.33 -24.04 -6.63
C LEU A 595 6.45 -23.14 -7.18
N THR A 596 7.42 -22.85 -6.32
CA THR A 596 8.41 -21.80 -6.55
C THR A 596 9.68 -22.34 -7.20
N TYR A 597 10.21 -23.43 -6.65
CA TYR A 597 11.48 -24.04 -7.04
C TYR A 597 11.32 -25.47 -7.57
N GLY A 598 10.18 -26.14 -7.37
CA GLY A 598 9.99 -27.53 -7.81
C GLY A 598 10.65 -28.56 -6.90
N ALA A 599 10.86 -29.76 -7.43
CA ALA A 599 11.51 -30.86 -6.70
C ALA A 599 13.03 -30.65 -6.58
N GLY A 600 13.58 -31.06 -5.44
CA GLY A 600 15.00 -30.94 -5.13
C GLY A 600 15.32 -31.33 -3.69
N GLN A 601 16.60 -31.27 -3.31
CA GLN A 601 17.07 -31.75 -2.00
C GLN A 601 16.34 -31.09 -0.81
N LYS A 602 16.18 -29.76 -0.83
CA LYS A 602 15.47 -29.05 0.24
C LYS A 602 14.02 -29.50 0.39
N MET A 603 13.33 -29.77 -0.72
CA MET A 603 11.96 -30.29 -0.70
C MET A 603 11.92 -31.71 -0.11
N ARG A 604 12.88 -32.58 -0.47
CA ARG A 604 13.01 -33.93 0.11
C ARG A 604 13.18 -33.89 1.62
N GLU A 605 14.09 -33.06 2.10
CA GLU A 605 14.36 -32.88 3.53
C GLU A 605 13.11 -32.42 4.29
N VAL A 606 12.36 -31.46 3.72
CA VAL A 606 11.11 -30.97 4.33
C VAL A 606 10.05 -32.07 4.40
N TRP A 607 9.77 -32.79 3.31
CA TRP A 607 8.74 -33.84 3.32
C TRP A 607 9.12 -35.05 4.15
N GLN A 608 10.42 -35.35 4.27
CA GLN A 608 10.95 -36.35 5.20
C GLN A 608 10.61 -35.98 6.64
N GLN A 609 10.88 -34.73 7.05
CA GLN A 609 10.55 -34.24 8.40
C GLN A 609 9.03 -34.21 8.66
N VAL A 610 8.21 -33.82 7.67
CA VAL A 610 6.74 -33.92 7.81
C VAL A 610 6.30 -35.35 8.04
N SER A 611 6.89 -36.32 7.32
CA SER A 611 6.58 -37.75 7.50
C SER A 611 6.93 -38.22 8.92
N GLU A 612 8.12 -37.87 9.41
CA GLU A 612 8.59 -38.23 10.74
C GLU A 612 7.70 -37.65 11.85
N ASP A 613 7.30 -36.38 11.73
CA ASP A 613 6.39 -35.75 12.69
C ASP A 613 4.98 -36.34 12.63
N ALA A 614 4.45 -36.57 11.43
CA ALA A 614 3.11 -37.16 11.26
C ALA A 614 3.07 -38.62 11.75
N GLU A 615 4.17 -39.36 11.58
CA GLU A 615 4.34 -40.69 12.17
C GLU A 615 4.33 -40.64 13.70
N ALA A 616 5.13 -39.75 14.29
CA ALA A 616 5.24 -39.62 15.73
C ALA A 616 3.95 -39.12 16.42
N LEU A 617 3.13 -38.33 15.71
CA LEU A 617 1.85 -37.79 16.21
C LEU A 617 0.64 -38.67 15.90
N ASP A 618 0.82 -39.76 15.15
CA ASP A 618 -0.26 -40.59 14.58
C ASP A 618 -1.28 -39.81 13.74
N ASP A 619 -0.82 -38.80 13.03
CA ASP A 619 -1.66 -37.92 12.21
C ASP A 619 -1.76 -38.43 10.77
N SER A 620 -2.85 -39.15 10.48
CA SER A 620 -3.06 -39.76 9.16
C SER A 620 -3.24 -38.75 8.02
N GLU A 621 -3.73 -37.54 8.32
CA GLU A 621 -3.94 -36.51 7.31
C GLU A 621 -2.60 -35.95 6.82
N TYR A 622 -1.70 -35.65 7.74
CA TYR A 622 -0.35 -35.17 7.39
C TYR A 622 0.55 -36.28 6.84
N ARG A 623 0.33 -37.55 7.23
CA ARG A 623 0.96 -38.70 6.57
C ARG A 623 0.57 -38.77 5.08
N LEU A 624 -0.70 -38.54 4.73
CA LEU A 624 -1.13 -38.46 3.33
C LEU A 624 -0.43 -37.29 2.60
N ARG A 625 -0.33 -36.12 3.22
CA ARG A 625 0.40 -34.96 2.63
C ARG A 625 1.88 -35.28 2.38
N ALA A 626 2.56 -35.91 3.35
CA ALA A 626 3.95 -36.34 3.21
C ALA A 626 4.15 -37.34 2.06
N LEU A 627 3.29 -38.37 1.98
CA LEU A 627 3.31 -39.35 0.89
C LEU A 627 3.13 -38.69 -0.47
N TRP A 628 2.25 -37.68 -0.57
CA TRP A 628 2.12 -36.94 -1.83
C TRP A 628 3.40 -36.16 -2.18
N GLY A 629 4.00 -35.46 -1.21
CA GLY A 629 5.25 -34.72 -1.41
C GLY A 629 6.40 -35.64 -1.87
N GLN A 630 6.54 -36.79 -1.22
CA GLN A 630 7.51 -37.84 -1.59
C GLN A 630 7.24 -38.41 -2.99
N TRP A 631 5.99 -38.69 -3.33
CA TRP A 631 5.63 -39.15 -4.67
C TRP A 631 5.96 -38.13 -5.76
N ASN A 632 5.73 -36.85 -5.49
CA ASN A 632 6.06 -35.79 -6.44
C ASN A 632 7.57 -35.66 -6.65
N ASP A 633 8.36 -35.73 -5.57
CA ASP A 633 9.83 -35.83 -5.67
C ASP A 633 10.24 -37.02 -6.55
N HIS A 634 9.76 -38.23 -6.23
CA HIS A 634 10.07 -39.42 -7.01
C HIS A 634 9.69 -39.30 -8.48
N THR A 635 8.58 -38.64 -8.79
CA THR A 635 8.15 -38.39 -10.17
C THR A 635 9.12 -37.45 -10.90
N CYS A 636 9.63 -36.43 -10.21
CA CYS A 636 10.56 -35.46 -10.80
C CYS A 636 12.01 -35.99 -10.88
N SER A 637 12.42 -36.88 -9.97
CA SER A 637 13.75 -37.51 -9.94
C SER A 637 13.85 -38.80 -10.78
N ASN A 638 12.87 -39.09 -11.64
CA ASN A 638 12.76 -40.32 -12.43
C ASN A 638 12.74 -41.63 -11.61
N LYS A 639 12.30 -41.59 -10.35
CA LYS A 639 12.19 -42.76 -9.45
C LYS A 639 10.77 -43.34 -9.49
N HIS A 640 10.27 -43.68 -10.68
CA HIS A 640 8.85 -44.01 -10.89
C HIS A 640 8.41 -45.31 -10.20
N VAL A 641 9.32 -46.27 -10.01
CA VAL A 641 9.06 -47.52 -9.27
C VAL A 641 8.73 -47.20 -7.81
N GLN A 642 9.55 -46.37 -7.15
CA GLN A 642 9.31 -45.89 -5.79
C GLN A 642 8.02 -45.05 -5.76
N GLY A 643 7.78 -44.20 -6.77
CA GLY A 643 6.53 -43.45 -6.91
C GLY A 643 5.29 -44.35 -6.94
N THR A 644 5.35 -45.52 -7.56
CA THR A 644 4.24 -46.49 -7.59
C THR A 644 3.99 -47.10 -6.21
N GLN A 645 5.05 -47.37 -5.44
CA GLN A 645 4.94 -47.86 -4.07
C GLN A 645 4.28 -46.81 -3.16
N VAL A 646 4.74 -45.55 -3.25
CA VAL A 646 4.17 -44.43 -2.48
C VAL A 646 2.71 -44.18 -2.83
N ALA A 647 2.33 -44.23 -4.12
CA ALA A 647 0.93 -44.12 -4.54
C ALA A 647 0.05 -45.25 -3.97
N SER A 648 0.61 -46.45 -3.82
CA SER A 648 -0.10 -47.60 -3.23
C SER A 648 -0.27 -47.43 -1.71
N GLN A 649 0.75 -46.93 -1.01
CA GLN A 649 0.68 -46.56 0.40
C GLN A 649 -0.35 -45.46 0.65
N PHE A 650 -0.34 -44.42 -0.19
CA PHE A 650 -1.32 -43.31 -0.15
C PHE A 650 -2.75 -43.84 -0.29
N LEU A 651 -3.00 -44.68 -1.29
CA LEU A 651 -4.32 -45.27 -1.50
C LEU A 651 -4.74 -46.20 -0.36
N ALA A 652 -3.82 -46.94 0.24
CA ALA A 652 -4.10 -47.82 1.37
C ALA A 652 -4.49 -47.02 2.62
N LEU A 653 -3.73 -45.98 2.95
CA LEU A 653 -4.00 -45.08 4.08
C LEU A 653 -5.29 -44.26 3.86
N GLY A 654 -5.54 -43.83 2.62
CA GLY A 654 -6.72 -43.06 2.25
C GLY A 654 -8.02 -43.87 2.13
N LYS A 655 -8.05 -45.18 2.42
CA LYS A 655 -9.28 -45.99 2.41
C LYS A 655 -10.26 -45.59 3.50
N ASP A 656 -9.74 -45.21 4.67
CA ASP A 656 -10.54 -44.87 5.84
C ASP A 656 -11.03 -43.41 5.79
N TYR A 657 -10.36 -42.57 4.99
CA TYR A 657 -10.76 -41.19 4.74
C TYR A 657 -11.79 -41.13 3.60
N ARG A 658 -13.07 -40.90 3.93
CA ARG A 658 -14.18 -40.74 2.97
C ARG A 658 -14.13 -39.43 2.16
N ILE A 659 -12.96 -38.82 2.03
CA ILE A 659 -12.76 -37.62 1.22
C ILE A 659 -12.56 -38.07 -0.22
N ALA A 660 -13.48 -37.69 -1.10
CA ALA A 660 -13.45 -38.09 -2.52
C ALA A 660 -12.13 -37.66 -3.21
N ASP A 661 -11.51 -36.58 -2.75
CA ASP A 661 -10.25 -36.05 -3.30
C ASP A 661 -9.04 -36.94 -3.02
N CYS A 662 -8.99 -37.63 -1.87
CA CYS A 662 -7.91 -38.60 -1.60
C CYS A 662 -7.93 -39.75 -2.60
N GLN A 663 -9.13 -40.23 -2.96
CA GLN A 663 -9.28 -41.29 -3.96
C GLN A 663 -8.93 -40.81 -5.37
N LEU A 664 -9.37 -39.61 -5.75
CA LEU A 664 -8.99 -38.97 -7.02
C LEU A 664 -7.46 -38.83 -7.12
N LEU A 665 -6.84 -38.25 -6.10
CA LEU A 665 -5.41 -37.98 -6.06
C LEU A 665 -4.59 -39.26 -6.08
N GLY A 666 -4.86 -40.22 -5.19
CA GLY A 666 -4.10 -41.47 -5.13
C GLY A 666 -4.16 -42.26 -6.43
N ARG A 667 -5.32 -42.27 -7.11
CA ARG A 667 -5.47 -42.92 -8.43
C ARG A 667 -4.73 -42.14 -9.52
N ARG A 668 -4.72 -40.81 -9.46
CA ARG A 668 -3.90 -39.97 -10.36
C ARG A 668 -2.40 -40.20 -10.15
N MET A 669 -1.94 -40.32 -8.91
CA MET A 669 -0.54 -40.62 -8.58
C MET A 669 -0.13 -41.96 -9.22
N ARG A 670 -0.95 -43.00 -9.03
CA ARG A 670 -0.75 -44.31 -9.66
C ARG A 670 -0.74 -44.22 -11.20
N ALA A 671 -1.68 -43.48 -11.79
CA ALA A 671 -1.76 -43.29 -13.23
C ALA A 671 -0.51 -42.58 -13.79
N THR A 672 -0.02 -41.57 -13.07
CA THR A 672 1.14 -40.77 -13.47
C THR A 672 2.43 -41.60 -13.41
N SER A 673 2.65 -42.37 -12.33
CA SER A 673 3.80 -43.27 -12.25
C SER A 673 3.78 -44.32 -13.36
N ALA A 674 2.61 -44.93 -13.63
CA ALA A 674 2.45 -45.87 -14.73
C ALA A 674 2.69 -45.22 -16.10
N PHE A 675 2.25 -43.98 -16.31
CA PHE A 675 2.48 -43.23 -17.55
C PHE A 675 3.98 -43.10 -17.84
N TYR A 676 4.76 -42.60 -16.88
CA TYR A 676 6.21 -42.40 -17.06
C TYR A 676 6.96 -43.73 -17.22
N MET A 677 6.50 -44.79 -16.54
CA MET A 677 7.01 -46.16 -16.73
C MET A 677 6.64 -46.80 -18.07
N GLY A 678 5.88 -46.12 -18.93
CA GLY A 678 5.43 -46.66 -20.20
C GLY A 678 4.30 -47.67 -20.09
N ASP A 679 3.70 -47.92 -18.92
CA ASP A 679 2.53 -48.80 -18.79
C ASP A 679 1.23 -48.03 -19.12
N MET A 680 0.98 -47.81 -20.41
CA MET A 680 -0.18 -47.04 -20.88
C MET A 680 -1.52 -47.72 -20.55
N LYS A 681 -1.53 -49.05 -20.38
CA LYS A 681 -2.73 -49.81 -20.02
C LYS A 681 -3.16 -49.45 -18.60
N THR A 682 -2.23 -49.55 -17.63
CA THR A 682 -2.49 -49.19 -16.24
C THR A 682 -2.73 -47.70 -16.09
N ALA A 683 -1.96 -46.85 -16.79
CA ALA A 683 -2.15 -45.40 -16.77
C ALA A 683 -3.57 -45.00 -17.21
N ARG A 684 -4.06 -45.56 -18.33
CA ARG A 684 -5.41 -45.31 -18.85
C ARG A 684 -6.49 -45.79 -17.88
N GLN A 685 -6.35 -46.99 -17.33
CA GLN A 685 -7.33 -47.50 -16.39
C GLN A 685 -7.40 -46.63 -15.12
N ALA A 686 -6.24 -46.34 -14.52
CA ALA A 686 -6.17 -45.59 -13.28
C ALA A 686 -6.66 -44.14 -13.42
N ILE A 687 -6.43 -43.49 -14.56
CA ILE A 687 -6.89 -42.11 -14.77
C ILE A 687 -8.41 -42.01 -15.00
N GLU A 688 -9.02 -42.99 -15.66
CA GLU A 688 -10.49 -43.07 -15.78
C GLU A 688 -11.13 -43.38 -14.42
N GLU A 689 -10.53 -44.27 -13.64
CA GLU A 689 -10.96 -44.53 -12.25
C GLU A 689 -10.82 -43.29 -11.35
N ALA A 690 -9.80 -42.45 -11.58
CA ALA A 690 -9.62 -41.18 -10.88
C ALA A 690 -10.75 -40.20 -11.25
N LEU A 691 -10.99 -39.99 -12.54
CA LEU A 691 -12.02 -39.06 -13.02
C LEU A 691 -13.46 -39.51 -12.71
N GLY A 692 -13.67 -40.80 -12.52
CA GLY A 692 -14.93 -41.37 -12.02
C GLY A 692 -15.18 -41.14 -10.53
N ALA A 693 -14.19 -40.65 -9.76
CA ALA A 693 -14.40 -40.33 -8.35
C ALA A 693 -15.42 -39.18 -8.18
N PRO A 694 -16.24 -39.21 -7.11
CA PRO A 694 -17.20 -38.15 -6.81
C PRO A 694 -16.50 -36.78 -6.74
N ARG A 695 -17.20 -35.72 -7.12
CA ARG A 695 -16.70 -34.36 -6.89
C ARG A 695 -16.84 -34.03 -5.41
N SER A 696 -15.74 -33.62 -4.79
CA SER A 696 -15.78 -32.94 -3.51
C SER A 696 -16.07 -31.46 -3.75
N PRO A 697 -17.02 -30.83 -3.03
CA PRO A 697 -17.14 -29.37 -3.00
C PRO A 697 -15.87 -28.70 -2.44
N SER A 698 -15.17 -29.41 -1.55
CA SER A 698 -14.02 -28.96 -0.79
C SER A 698 -12.73 -29.60 -1.32
N SER A 699 -12.41 -29.32 -2.59
CA SER A 699 -11.14 -29.72 -3.23
C SER A 699 -9.87 -29.17 -2.54
N HIS A 700 -10.05 -28.32 -1.53
CA HIS A 700 -9.02 -27.65 -0.75
C HIS A 700 -8.47 -28.47 0.43
N ILE A 701 -9.05 -29.63 0.76
CA ILE A 701 -8.66 -30.37 1.99
C ILE A 701 -7.20 -30.85 1.94
N ILE A 702 -6.63 -31.00 0.76
CA ILE A 702 -5.19 -31.12 0.60
C ILE A 702 -4.73 -29.81 0.00
N ASP A 703 -3.79 -29.13 0.65
CA ASP A 703 -3.12 -27.88 0.22
C ASP A 703 -2.34 -28.06 -1.09
N MET A 704 -3.04 -28.54 -2.12
CA MET A 704 -2.54 -28.73 -3.46
C MET A 704 -2.85 -27.47 -4.24
N HIS A 705 -1.80 -26.75 -4.60
CA HIS A 705 -1.87 -25.53 -5.38
C HIS A 705 -2.37 -25.71 -6.82
N PHE A 706 -3.01 -26.82 -7.16
CA PHE A 706 -3.69 -26.95 -8.43
C PHE A 706 -4.86 -27.91 -8.29
N ASP A 707 -5.89 -27.64 -9.09
CA ASP A 707 -7.10 -28.48 -9.15
C ASP A 707 -6.72 -29.89 -9.62
N GLN A 708 -6.95 -30.88 -8.74
CA GLN A 708 -6.55 -32.26 -8.99
C GLN A 708 -7.32 -32.92 -10.13
N ARG A 709 -8.53 -32.43 -10.43
CA ARG A 709 -9.36 -32.94 -11.52
C ARG A 709 -8.87 -32.41 -12.86
N ILE A 710 -8.53 -31.13 -12.95
CA ILE A 710 -7.87 -30.55 -14.13
C ILE A 710 -6.50 -31.20 -14.36
N ALA A 711 -5.74 -31.46 -13.29
CA ALA A 711 -4.48 -32.21 -13.40
C ALA A 711 -4.72 -33.64 -13.93
N ALA A 712 -5.78 -34.33 -13.48
CA ALA A 712 -6.14 -35.65 -13.98
C ALA A 712 -6.60 -35.62 -15.46
N GLN A 713 -7.37 -34.60 -15.86
CA GLN A 713 -7.77 -34.38 -17.26
C GLN A 713 -6.55 -34.09 -18.16
N SER A 714 -5.57 -33.36 -17.64
CA SER A 714 -4.29 -33.09 -18.31
C SER A 714 -3.55 -34.40 -18.62
N LEU A 715 -3.41 -35.27 -17.62
CA LEU A 715 -2.77 -36.58 -17.80
C LEU A 715 -3.58 -37.46 -18.76
N ARG A 716 -4.92 -37.47 -18.66
CA ARG A 716 -5.76 -38.23 -19.59
C ARG A 716 -5.50 -37.82 -21.04
N ALA A 717 -5.35 -36.52 -21.32
CA ALA A 717 -5.04 -36.06 -22.66
C ALA A 717 -3.66 -36.55 -23.16
N GLN A 718 -2.65 -36.58 -22.29
CA GLN A 718 -1.33 -37.14 -22.61
C GLN A 718 -1.38 -38.65 -22.86
N VAL A 719 -2.13 -39.40 -22.05
CA VAL A 719 -2.37 -40.84 -22.27
C VAL A 719 -3.04 -41.05 -23.63
N GLN A 720 -4.09 -40.28 -23.96
CA GLN A 720 -4.78 -40.36 -25.25
C GLN A 720 -3.84 -40.09 -26.43
N LEU A 721 -2.92 -39.12 -26.28
CA LEU A 721 -1.91 -38.85 -27.30
C LEU A 721 -1.00 -40.07 -27.50
N LEU A 722 -0.42 -40.61 -26.44
CA LEU A 722 0.56 -41.70 -26.55
C LEU A 722 -0.03 -43.03 -27.03
N ILE A 723 -1.30 -43.31 -26.72
CA ILE A 723 -2.01 -44.47 -27.29
C ILE A 723 -2.47 -44.25 -28.73
N GLY A 724 -2.17 -43.10 -29.35
CA GLY A 724 -2.41 -42.80 -30.77
C GLY A 724 -3.71 -42.06 -31.10
N ASN A 725 -4.49 -41.65 -30.11
CA ASN A 725 -5.75 -40.91 -30.30
C ASN A 725 -5.50 -39.38 -30.37
N THR A 726 -4.62 -38.94 -31.27
CA THR A 726 -4.12 -37.56 -31.36
C THR A 726 -5.25 -36.52 -31.45
N GLY A 727 -6.27 -36.74 -32.27
CA GLY A 727 -7.39 -35.79 -32.41
C GLY A 727 -8.18 -35.61 -31.11
N GLN A 728 -8.48 -36.71 -30.40
CA GLN A 728 -9.18 -36.66 -29.11
C GLN A 728 -8.31 -35.99 -28.05
N ALA A 729 -7.00 -36.25 -28.04
CA ALA A 729 -6.06 -35.60 -27.15
C ALA A 729 -6.05 -34.08 -27.35
N MET A 730 -5.99 -33.59 -28.60
CA MET A 730 -5.98 -32.16 -28.90
C MET A 730 -7.26 -31.45 -28.48
N VAL A 731 -8.43 -32.07 -28.69
CA VAL A 731 -9.72 -31.52 -28.23
C VAL A 731 -9.78 -31.50 -26.70
N ALA A 732 -9.32 -32.56 -26.04
CA ALA A 732 -9.30 -32.64 -24.59
C ALA A 732 -8.40 -31.56 -23.97
N LEU A 733 -7.23 -31.28 -24.57
CA LEU A 733 -6.34 -30.21 -24.14
C LEU A 733 -7.00 -28.83 -24.25
N ASP A 734 -7.65 -28.51 -25.37
CA ASP A 734 -8.31 -27.21 -25.56
C ASP A 734 -9.41 -26.99 -24.51
N ILE A 735 -10.22 -28.02 -24.24
CA ILE A 735 -11.27 -27.97 -23.20
C ILE A 735 -10.65 -27.76 -21.82
N ASN A 736 -9.58 -28.51 -21.51
CA ASN A 736 -8.95 -28.47 -20.20
C ASN A 736 -8.25 -27.13 -19.92
N VAL A 737 -7.56 -26.56 -20.91
CA VAL A 737 -6.97 -25.22 -20.81
C VAL A 737 -8.04 -24.16 -20.61
N LYS A 738 -9.17 -24.22 -21.34
CA LYS A 738 -10.30 -23.30 -21.14
C LYS A 738 -10.88 -23.39 -19.72
N GLN A 739 -10.98 -24.61 -19.18
CA GLN A 739 -11.41 -24.82 -17.79
C GLN A 739 -10.40 -24.23 -16.79
N ALA A 740 -9.11 -24.43 -17.00
CA ALA A 740 -8.05 -23.87 -16.14
C ALA A 740 -8.04 -22.33 -16.15
N VAL A 741 -8.27 -21.71 -17.31
CA VAL A 741 -8.42 -20.24 -17.44
C VAL A 741 -9.67 -19.76 -16.68
N ALA A 742 -10.80 -20.46 -16.82
CA ALA A 742 -12.05 -20.07 -16.16
C ALA A 742 -12.00 -20.20 -14.63
N LEU A 743 -11.11 -21.04 -14.07
CA LEU A 743 -10.92 -21.15 -12.62
C LEU A 743 -10.19 -19.95 -12.01
N SER A 744 -9.61 -19.04 -12.80
CA SER A 744 -8.85 -17.89 -12.29
C SER A 744 -7.78 -18.28 -11.24
N HIS A 745 -7.15 -19.46 -11.42
CA HIS A 745 -6.15 -20.01 -10.51
C HIS A 745 -4.80 -20.19 -11.22
N PRO A 746 -3.83 -19.27 -11.02
CA PRO A 746 -2.59 -19.22 -11.81
C PRO A 746 -1.79 -20.54 -11.79
N ALA A 747 -1.63 -21.15 -10.63
CA ALA A 747 -0.85 -22.38 -10.49
C ALA A 747 -1.49 -23.58 -11.22
N THR A 748 -2.83 -23.66 -11.27
CA THR A 748 -3.53 -24.68 -12.09
C THR A 748 -3.26 -24.45 -13.57
N LEU A 749 -3.36 -23.20 -14.02
CA LEU A 749 -3.11 -22.84 -15.42
C LEU A 749 -1.65 -23.14 -15.83
N TRP A 750 -0.67 -22.75 -15.01
CA TRP A 750 0.74 -23.01 -15.27
C TRP A 750 1.04 -24.51 -15.34
N TYR A 751 0.51 -25.30 -14.39
CA TYR A 751 0.63 -26.75 -14.43
C TYR A 751 0.04 -27.34 -15.73
N THR A 752 -1.20 -26.97 -16.08
CA THR A 752 -1.86 -27.48 -17.28
C THR A 752 -1.11 -27.13 -18.56
N LEU A 753 -0.60 -25.90 -18.67
CA LEU A 753 0.14 -25.45 -19.84
C LEU A 753 1.53 -26.09 -19.91
N ALA A 754 2.31 -25.98 -18.84
CA ALA A 754 3.72 -26.35 -18.83
C ALA A 754 3.96 -27.85 -18.69
N ILE A 755 3.11 -28.61 -17.98
CA ILE A 755 3.32 -30.06 -17.78
C ILE A 755 2.58 -30.91 -18.81
N SER A 756 1.54 -30.37 -19.45
CA SER A 756 0.67 -31.15 -20.34
C SER A 756 0.50 -30.54 -21.74
N ALA A 757 -0.10 -29.35 -21.86
CA ALA A 757 -0.53 -28.84 -23.17
C ALA A 757 0.62 -28.51 -24.11
N ILE A 758 1.66 -27.81 -23.64
CA ILE A 758 2.83 -27.47 -24.45
C ILE A 758 3.63 -28.74 -24.82
N PRO A 759 4.00 -29.63 -23.88
CA PRO A 759 4.63 -30.90 -24.22
C PRO A 759 3.86 -31.74 -25.23
N ALA A 760 2.54 -31.89 -25.03
CA ALA A 760 1.70 -32.71 -25.92
C ALA A 760 1.60 -32.11 -27.33
N THR A 761 1.52 -30.79 -27.47
CA THR A 761 1.46 -30.13 -28.80
C THR A 761 2.79 -30.19 -29.53
N LEU A 762 3.92 -30.10 -28.80
CA LEU A 762 5.27 -30.32 -29.34
C LEU A 762 5.44 -31.76 -29.83
N ILE A 763 5.03 -32.76 -29.02
CA ILE A 763 5.05 -34.18 -29.40
C ILE A 763 4.19 -34.43 -30.65
N ALA A 764 3.00 -33.85 -30.71
CA ALA A 764 2.11 -33.96 -31.86
C ALA A 764 2.58 -33.16 -33.10
N GLY A 765 3.58 -32.28 -32.96
CA GLY A 765 4.07 -31.43 -34.05
C GLY A 765 3.15 -30.25 -34.41
N THR A 766 2.23 -29.86 -33.52
CA THR A 766 1.23 -28.80 -33.75
C THR A 766 1.73 -27.42 -33.32
N LEU A 767 2.78 -26.91 -33.98
CA LEU A 767 3.51 -25.71 -33.55
C LEU A 767 2.65 -24.44 -33.36
N HIS A 768 1.58 -24.28 -34.15
CA HIS A 768 0.64 -23.16 -33.98
C HIS A 768 -0.06 -23.19 -32.61
N LYS A 769 -0.45 -24.38 -32.12
CA LYS A 769 -1.03 -24.56 -30.78
C LYS A 769 0.03 -24.40 -29.69
N THR A 770 1.24 -24.91 -29.93
CA THR A 770 2.38 -24.70 -29.03
C THR A 770 2.60 -23.20 -28.80
N ARG A 771 2.64 -22.39 -29.87
CA ARG A 771 2.77 -20.94 -29.78
C ARG A 771 1.62 -20.29 -29.01
N TYR A 772 0.38 -20.70 -29.28
CA TYR A 772 -0.79 -20.19 -28.58
C TYR A 772 -0.72 -20.46 -27.07
N PHE A 773 -0.45 -21.70 -26.65
CA PHE A 773 -0.35 -22.07 -25.24
C PHE A 773 0.87 -21.45 -24.55
N LEU A 774 1.99 -21.31 -25.26
CA LEU A 774 3.19 -20.65 -24.75
C LEU A 774 2.94 -19.15 -24.49
N ASN A 775 2.24 -18.47 -25.40
CA ASN A 775 1.85 -17.06 -25.19
C ASN A 775 0.93 -16.91 -23.98
N LEU A 776 -0.02 -17.84 -23.78
CA LEU A 776 -0.89 -17.84 -22.61
C LEU A 776 -0.11 -18.06 -21.30
N LEU A 777 0.92 -18.92 -21.32
CA LEU A 777 1.81 -19.14 -20.18
C LEU A 777 2.61 -17.87 -19.83
N LYS A 778 3.13 -17.16 -20.84
CA LYS A 778 3.86 -15.89 -20.64
C LYS A 778 2.96 -14.82 -20.04
N GLN A 779 1.82 -14.55 -20.67
CA GLN A 779 0.87 -13.53 -20.21
C GLN A 779 0.39 -13.78 -18.77
N SER A 780 0.16 -15.05 -18.43
CA SER A 780 -0.26 -15.41 -17.07
C SER A 780 0.88 -15.39 -16.03
N SER A 781 2.15 -15.30 -16.44
CA SER A 781 3.31 -15.28 -15.54
C SER A 781 4.05 -13.93 -15.48
N GLU A 782 3.71 -12.96 -16.34
CA GLU A 782 4.32 -11.62 -16.42
C GLU A 782 4.36 -10.88 -15.08
N ARG A 783 3.32 -11.02 -14.24
CA ARG A 783 3.24 -10.32 -12.95
C ARG A 783 4.15 -10.91 -11.88
N GLN A 784 4.44 -12.21 -11.95
CA GLN A 784 5.27 -12.93 -10.98
C GLN A 784 5.82 -14.24 -11.57
N PRO A 785 6.94 -14.20 -12.29
CA PRO A 785 7.47 -15.42 -12.86
C PRO A 785 8.22 -16.18 -11.76
N LEU A 786 7.55 -17.15 -11.12
CA LEU A 786 8.21 -18.08 -10.19
C LEU A 786 9.29 -18.87 -10.94
N HIS A 787 10.35 -19.26 -10.22
CA HIS A 787 11.59 -19.74 -10.83
C HIS A 787 11.37 -20.90 -11.80
N ILE A 788 10.71 -21.99 -11.38
CA ILE A 788 10.49 -23.17 -12.23
C ILE A 788 9.69 -22.85 -13.51
N TRP A 789 8.62 -22.07 -13.41
CA TRP A 789 7.76 -21.75 -14.57
C TRP A 789 8.47 -20.85 -15.57
N ARG A 790 9.32 -19.93 -15.10
CA ARG A 790 10.18 -19.11 -15.95
C ARG A 790 11.16 -19.96 -16.75
N GLN A 791 11.81 -20.92 -16.07
CA GLN A 791 12.77 -21.79 -16.74
C GLN A 791 12.11 -22.70 -17.77
N LEU A 792 10.95 -23.30 -17.45
CA LEU A 792 10.19 -24.09 -18.41
C LEU A 792 9.71 -23.26 -19.59
N THR A 793 9.26 -22.02 -19.36
CA THR A 793 8.87 -21.09 -20.42
C THR A 793 10.04 -20.81 -21.37
N SER A 794 11.23 -20.55 -20.82
CA SER A 794 12.46 -20.30 -21.58
C SER A 794 12.87 -21.53 -22.41
N CYS A 795 12.73 -22.73 -21.83
CA CYS A 795 12.94 -23.98 -22.56
C CYS A 795 11.97 -24.10 -23.75
N TYR A 796 10.68 -23.83 -23.55
CA TYR A 796 9.68 -23.95 -24.62
C TYR A 796 9.81 -22.90 -25.72
N GLU A 797 10.20 -21.67 -25.39
CA GLU A 797 10.55 -20.65 -26.39
C GLU A 797 11.69 -21.13 -27.27
N SER A 798 12.74 -21.65 -26.64
CA SER A 798 13.94 -22.10 -27.33
C SER A 798 13.66 -23.33 -28.21
N ILE A 799 12.87 -24.29 -27.70
CA ILE A 799 12.42 -25.46 -28.48
C ILE A 799 11.56 -25.02 -29.67
N LEU A 800 10.65 -24.06 -29.47
CA LEU A 800 9.81 -23.55 -30.55
C LEU A 800 10.65 -22.90 -31.65
N ALA A 801 11.67 -22.10 -31.29
CA ALA A 801 12.61 -21.52 -32.24
C ALA A 801 13.38 -22.58 -33.03
N ILE A 802 13.90 -23.62 -32.35
CA ILE A 802 14.57 -24.76 -32.99
C ILE A 802 13.63 -25.44 -33.99
N ARG A 803 12.38 -25.71 -33.59
CA ARG A 803 11.36 -26.38 -34.43
C ARG A 803 10.90 -25.53 -35.61
N GLU A 804 11.02 -24.21 -35.53
CA GLU A 804 10.71 -23.26 -36.60
C GLU A 804 11.89 -22.99 -37.54
N GLY A 805 13.04 -23.62 -37.28
CA GLY A 805 14.22 -23.58 -38.14
C GLY A 805 15.30 -22.59 -37.69
N ASP A 806 15.14 -21.92 -36.55
CA ASP A 806 16.14 -21.04 -35.95
C ASP A 806 16.92 -21.73 -34.82
N ALA A 807 17.64 -22.79 -35.18
CA ALA A 807 18.49 -23.51 -34.24
C ALA A 807 19.67 -22.67 -33.73
N ALA A 808 20.15 -21.71 -34.52
CA ALA A 808 21.30 -20.88 -34.17
C ALA A 808 21.01 -20.00 -32.95
N THR A 809 19.79 -19.46 -32.86
CA THR A 809 19.33 -18.73 -31.67
C THR A 809 18.82 -19.67 -30.58
N GLY A 810 18.05 -20.70 -30.95
CA GLY A 810 17.36 -21.54 -29.97
C GLY A 810 18.26 -22.48 -29.18
N VAL A 811 19.33 -23.03 -29.77
CA VAL A 811 20.19 -24.01 -29.07
C VAL A 811 20.96 -23.39 -27.90
N PRO A 812 21.67 -22.25 -28.03
CA PRO A 812 22.36 -21.62 -26.90
C PRO A 812 21.42 -21.29 -25.73
N LEU A 813 20.25 -20.72 -26.04
CA LEU A 813 19.24 -20.36 -25.04
C LEU A 813 18.65 -21.59 -24.34
N LEU A 814 18.38 -22.67 -25.08
CA LEU A 814 17.93 -23.93 -24.49
C LEU A 814 19.00 -24.54 -23.58
N GLY A 815 20.27 -24.51 -23.99
CA GLY A 815 21.39 -24.99 -23.20
C GLY A 815 21.52 -24.24 -21.86
N GLU A 816 21.41 -22.92 -21.88
CA GLU A 816 21.41 -22.09 -20.67
C GLU A 816 20.21 -22.41 -19.77
N ALA A 817 18.99 -22.46 -20.33
CA ALA A 817 17.79 -22.76 -19.55
C ALA A 817 17.84 -24.17 -18.92
N LEU A 818 18.36 -25.17 -19.63
CA LEU A 818 18.57 -26.52 -19.11
C LEU A 818 19.62 -26.55 -17.99
N GLN A 819 20.71 -25.78 -18.10
CA GLN A 819 21.71 -25.66 -17.05
C GLN A 819 21.13 -25.01 -15.78
N GLN A 820 20.32 -23.96 -15.94
CA GLN A 820 19.63 -23.30 -14.83
C GLN A 820 18.61 -24.22 -14.15
N LEU A 821 17.91 -25.06 -14.91
CA LEU A 821 17.07 -26.13 -14.35
C LEU A 821 17.91 -27.14 -13.56
N ARG A 822 18.98 -27.70 -14.14
CA ARG A 822 19.79 -28.76 -13.52
C ARG A 822 20.38 -28.38 -12.17
N ASN A 823 20.74 -27.11 -11.97
CA ASN A 823 21.34 -26.63 -10.74
C ASN A 823 20.34 -26.51 -9.56
N HIS A 824 19.04 -26.46 -9.85
CA HIS A 824 18.04 -26.02 -8.87
C HIS A 824 16.75 -26.83 -8.84
N VAL A 825 16.41 -27.55 -9.92
CA VAL A 825 15.07 -28.12 -10.15
C VAL A 825 15.13 -29.43 -10.91
N GLU A 826 14.52 -30.48 -10.35
CA GLU A 826 14.27 -31.74 -11.05
C GLU A 826 12.88 -31.68 -11.73
N THR A 827 12.75 -32.22 -12.96
CA THR A 827 11.51 -32.18 -13.75
C THR A 827 11.24 -33.51 -14.45
N PRO A 828 9.97 -33.98 -14.49
CA PRO A 828 9.63 -35.21 -15.20
C PRO A 828 9.72 -35.09 -16.73
N LEU A 829 9.97 -33.88 -17.25
CA LEU A 829 10.12 -33.62 -18.68
C LEU A 829 11.58 -33.70 -19.16
N HIS A 830 12.51 -34.12 -18.29
CA HIS A 830 13.94 -34.19 -18.58
C HIS A 830 14.26 -34.88 -19.91
N ALA A 831 13.73 -36.10 -20.12
CA ALA A 831 13.95 -36.87 -21.34
C ALA A 831 13.52 -36.12 -22.61
N MET A 832 12.35 -35.47 -22.58
CA MET A 832 11.83 -34.71 -23.70
C MET A 832 12.70 -33.49 -24.00
N LEU A 833 12.96 -32.65 -22.98
CA LEU A 833 13.67 -31.38 -23.17
C LEU A 833 15.10 -31.60 -23.70
N HIS A 834 15.82 -32.60 -23.18
CA HIS A 834 17.16 -32.92 -23.67
C HIS A 834 17.16 -33.58 -25.05
N THR A 835 16.11 -34.33 -25.42
CA THR A 835 15.99 -34.86 -26.79
C THR A 835 15.76 -33.74 -27.81
N GLU A 836 14.97 -32.71 -27.46
CA GLU A 836 14.81 -31.52 -28.29
C GLU A 836 16.13 -30.73 -28.42
N TYR A 837 16.88 -30.61 -27.32
CA TYR A 837 18.21 -29.99 -27.35
C TYR A 837 19.20 -30.75 -28.25
N ALA A 838 19.26 -32.07 -28.14
CA ALA A 838 20.07 -32.92 -29.02
C ALA A 838 19.66 -32.77 -30.50
N SER A 839 18.36 -32.68 -30.77
CA SER A 839 17.85 -32.43 -32.13
C SER A 839 18.28 -31.05 -32.66
N GLY A 840 18.28 -30.02 -31.81
CA GLY A 840 18.79 -28.70 -32.16
C GLY A 840 20.29 -28.68 -32.42
N LEU A 841 21.09 -29.37 -31.60
CA LEU A 841 22.53 -29.54 -31.82
C LEU A 841 22.82 -30.22 -33.17
N ALA A 842 22.06 -31.26 -33.51
CA ALA A 842 22.19 -31.90 -34.81
C ALA A 842 21.84 -30.96 -35.98
N ALA A 843 20.85 -30.08 -35.83
CA ALA A 843 20.54 -29.05 -36.82
C ALA A 843 21.69 -28.06 -37.05
N LEU A 844 22.56 -27.87 -36.05
CA LEU A 844 23.78 -27.06 -36.12
C LEU A 844 25.04 -27.83 -36.56
N ARG A 845 24.90 -29.09 -37.02
CA ARG A 845 26.04 -29.95 -37.39
C ARG A 845 26.97 -30.28 -36.22
N LEU A 846 26.40 -30.41 -35.02
CA LEU A 846 27.09 -30.84 -33.81
C LEU A 846 26.65 -32.25 -33.42
N GLU A 847 26.62 -33.16 -34.39
CA GLU A 847 26.09 -34.51 -34.21
C GLU A 847 26.82 -35.36 -33.15
N PRO A 848 28.16 -35.29 -32.97
CA PRO A 848 28.83 -36.04 -31.90
C PRO A 848 28.31 -35.70 -30.51
N LEU A 849 28.09 -34.41 -30.22
CA LEU A 849 27.56 -33.94 -28.95
C LEU A 849 26.08 -34.35 -28.78
N ALA A 850 25.29 -34.26 -29.85
CA ALA A 850 23.91 -34.72 -29.83
C ALA A 850 23.80 -36.22 -29.52
N LEU A 851 24.68 -37.05 -30.11
CA LEU A 851 24.71 -38.50 -29.86
C LEU A 851 25.14 -38.82 -28.43
N GLU A 852 26.14 -38.13 -27.88
CA GLU A 852 26.57 -38.28 -26.49
C GLU A 852 25.41 -38.04 -25.50
N ILE A 853 24.67 -36.94 -25.69
CA ILE A 853 23.50 -36.62 -24.87
C ILE A 853 22.42 -37.71 -25.01
N LEU A 854 22.13 -38.18 -26.23
CA LEU A 854 21.14 -39.24 -26.45
C LEU A 854 21.57 -40.59 -25.87
N ASP A 855 22.87 -40.87 -25.81
CA ASP A 855 23.44 -42.05 -25.17
C ASP A 855 23.23 -42.02 -23.65
N GLU A 856 23.53 -40.90 -23.00
CA GLU A 856 23.27 -40.69 -21.58
C GLU A 856 21.78 -40.81 -21.25
N LEU A 857 20.91 -40.18 -22.05
CA LEU A 857 19.46 -40.26 -21.88
C LEU A 857 18.93 -41.68 -22.03
N HIS A 858 19.40 -42.41 -23.04
CA HIS A 858 18.98 -43.80 -23.27
C HIS A 858 19.37 -44.70 -22.09
N LEU A 859 20.63 -44.61 -21.63
CA LEU A 859 21.11 -45.39 -20.49
C LEU A 859 20.28 -45.07 -19.23
N GLY A 860 20.13 -43.78 -18.91
CA GLY A 860 19.38 -43.33 -17.74
C GLY A 860 17.89 -43.73 -17.80
N ALA A 861 17.26 -43.69 -18.97
CA ALA A 861 15.87 -44.10 -19.15
C ALA A 861 15.68 -45.61 -18.89
N VAL A 862 16.62 -46.44 -19.33
CA VAL A 862 16.59 -47.89 -19.10
C VAL A 862 16.83 -48.22 -17.63
N GLU A 863 17.85 -47.62 -17.01
CA GLU A 863 18.20 -47.86 -15.60
C GLU A 863 17.07 -47.46 -14.64
N ASN A 864 16.41 -46.33 -14.90
CA ASN A 864 15.36 -45.79 -14.04
C ASN A 864 13.94 -46.23 -14.40
N GLN A 865 13.78 -47.04 -15.46
CA GLN A 865 12.49 -47.40 -16.03
C GLN A 865 11.64 -46.18 -16.46
N ASP A 866 12.27 -45.10 -16.93
CA ASP A 866 11.62 -43.92 -17.51
C ASP A 866 11.33 -44.16 -19.01
N ARG A 867 10.29 -44.96 -19.29
CA ARG A 867 10.07 -45.56 -20.63
C ARG A 867 9.13 -44.78 -21.54
N TRP A 868 8.36 -43.82 -21.03
CA TRP A 868 7.33 -43.12 -21.82
C TRP A 868 7.87 -42.40 -23.07
N TYR A 869 9.12 -41.95 -23.03
CA TYR A 869 9.80 -41.23 -24.12
C TYR A 869 10.96 -42.04 -24.74
N LEU A 870 11.31 -43.19 -24.17
CA LEU A 870 12.43 -44.02 -24.59
C LEU A 870 12.40 -44.40 -26.09
N PRO A 871 11.26 -44.83 -26.67
CA PRO A 871 11.21 -45.11 -28.10
C PRO A 871 11.56 -43.91 -28.98
N GLU A 872 11.23 -42.69 -28.54
CA GLU A 872 11.54 -41.47 -29.28
C GLU A 872 13.03 -41.11 -29.19
N ILE A 873 13.65 -41.25 -28.02
CA ILE A 873 15.11 -41.10 -27.84
C ILE A 873 15.85 -42.03 -28.82
N MET A 874 15.47 -43.31 -28.84
CA MET A 874 16.05 -44.31 -29.74
C MET A 874 15.81 -43.97 -31.21
N ARG A 875 14.62 -43.46 -31.56
CA ARG A 875 14.27 -43.06 -32.93
C ARG A 875 15.14 -41.89 -33.40
N VAL A 876 15.27 -40.83 -32.60
CA VAL A 876 16.10 -39.66 -32.92
C VAL A 876 17.57 -40.06 -33.03
N LYS A 877 18.07 -40.88 -32.09
CA LYS A 877 19.43 -41.41 -32.15
C LYS A 877 19.68 -42.20 -33.43
N ALA A 878 18.76 -43.09 -33.80
CA ALA A 878 18.87 -43.89 -35.03
C ALA A 878 18.86 -43.00 -36.30
N GLN A 879 18.11 -41.90 -36.31
CA GLN A 879 18.14 -40.93 -37.41
C GLN A 879 19.51 -40.25 -37.54
N LEU A 880 20.11 -39.81 -36.43
CA LEU A 880 21.46 -39.22 -36.45
C LEU A 880 22.54 -40.22 -36.86
N MET A 881 22.41 -41.48 -36.46
CA MET A 881 23.30 -42.55 -36.92
C MET A 881 23.19 -42.78 -38.44
N LEU A 882 21.98 -42.68 -39.00
CA LEU A 882 21.74 -42.84 -40.43
C LEU A 882 22.41 -41.72 -41.26
N ASP A 883 22.47 -40.51 -40.71
CA ASP A 883 23.14 -39.36 -41.32
C ASP A 883 24.68 -39.47 -41.27
N GLN A 884 25.22 -40.47 -40.54
CA GLN A 884 26.65 -40.77 -40.43
C GLN A 884 27.01 -42.18 -40.92
N PRO A 885 26.84 -42.48 -42.23
CA PRO A 885 27.02 -43.82 -42.78
C PRO A 885 28.47 -44.36 -42.71
N HIS A 886 29.45 -43.48 -42.47
CA HIS A 886 30.85 -43.85 -42.27
C HIS A 886 31.14 -44.35 -40.85
N SER A 887 30.32 -43.96 -39.88
CA SER A 887 30.48 -44.29 -38.46
C SER A 887 29.57 -45.44 -38.02
N TYR A 888 28.41 -45.60 -38.66
CA TYR A 888 27.39 -46.58 -38.26
C TYR A 888 26.87 -47.40 -39.44
N ALA A 889 26.79 -48.72 -39.27
CA ALA A 889 26.23 -49.58 -40.30
C ALA A 889 24.70 -49.50 -40.31
N LEU A 890 24.09 -49.53 -41.50
CA LEU A 890 22.62 -49.53 -41.68
C LEU A 890 21.93 -50.68 -40.90
N LYS A 891 22.62 -51.80 -40.71
CA LYS A 891 22.14 -52.93 -39.90
C LYS A 891 21.92 -52.54 -38.44
N ASP A 892 22.80 -51.72 -37.88
CA ASP A 892 22.73 -51.28 -36.48
C ASP A 892 21.61 -50.25 -36.29
N VAL A 893 21.44 -49.34 -37.25
CA VAL A 893 20.29 -48.40 -37.29
C VAL A 893 18.97 -49.18 -37.33
N ARG A 894 18.85 -50.18 -38.22
CA ARG A 894 17.65 -51.03 -38.32
C ARG A 894 17.41 -51.85 -37.06
N LYS A 895 18.46 -52.32 -36.40
CA LYS A 895 18.35 -53.04 -35.12
C LYS A 895 17.79 -52.13 -34.03
N MET A 896 18.32 -50.91 -33.90
CA MET A 896 17.86 -49.93 -32.91
C MET A 896 16.40 -49.54 -33.13
N LEU A 897 16.00 -49.25 -34.38
CA LEU A 897 14.60 -48.92 -34.68
C LEU A 897 13.65 -50.11 -34.45
N THR A 898 14.07 -51.34 -34.76
CA THR A 898 13.26 -52.53 -34.43
C THR A 898 13.09 -52.68 -32.92
N GLN A 899 14.15 -52.51 -32.14
CA GLN A 899 14.08 -52.54 -30.67
C GLN A 899 13.16 -51.44 -30.11
N ALA A 900 13.26 -50.21 -30.65
CA ALA A 900 12.38 -49.11 -30.26
C ALA A 900 10.90 -49.40 -30.57
N LEU A 901 10.63 -50.07 -31.70
CA LEU A 901 9.27 -50.46 -32.09
C LEU A 901 8.70 -51.55 -31.17
N ASP A 902 9.51 -52.53 -30.79
CA ASP A 902 9.11 -53.61 -29.89
C ASP A 902 8.79 -53.04 -28.50
N ILE A 903 9.67 -52.19 -27.96
CA ILE A 903 9.44 -51.45 -26.70
C ILE A 903 8.14 -50.64 -26.79
N ALA A 904 7.93 -49.86 -27.85
CA ALA A 904 6.74 -49.03 -27.99
C ALA A 904 5.43 -49.86 -28.06
N ARG A 905 5.49 -51.08 -28.60
CA ARG A 905 4.35 -52.01 -28.63
C ARG A 905 4.08 -52.64 -27.28
N GLU A 906 5.12 -53.08 -26.57
CA GLU A 906 5.03 -53.63 -25.21
C GLU A 906 4.42 -52.60 -24.24
N ASP A 907 4.89 -51.36 -24.33
CA ASP A 907 4.46 -50.24 -23.49
C ASP A 907 3.07 -49.68 -23.93
N GLY A 908 2.56 -50.07 -25.09
CA GLY A 908 1.29 -49.55 -25.62
C GLY A 908 1.36 -48.07 -26.02
N THR A 909 2.56 -47.54 -26.29
CA THR A 909 2.80 -46.18 -26.80
C THR A 909 2.67 -46.16 -28.33
N HIS A 910 1.45 -46.43 -28.82
CA HIS A 910 1.15 -46.56 -30.25
C HIS A 910 1.55 -45.34 -31.09
N PHE A 911 1.54 -44.13 -30.52
CA PHE A 911 2.02 -42.92 -31.19
C PHE A 911 3.49 -43.05 -31.59
N TRP A 912 4.35 -43.50 -30.67
CA TRP A 912 5.76 -43.72 -30.97
C TRP A 912 5.96 -44.90 -31.91
N ALA A 913 5.23 -46.00 -31.71
CA ALA A 913 5.29 -47.15 -32.60
C ALA A 913 4.99 -46.77 -34.06
N TRP A 914 4.01 -45.89 -34.29
CA TRP A 914 3.71 -45.37 -35.63
C TRP A 914 4.88 -44.59 -36.23
N ARG A 915 5.49 -43.67 -35.47
CA ARG A 915 6.64 -42.87 -35.94
C ARG A 915 7.86 -43.73 -36.24
N VAL A 916 8.22 -44.64 -35.34
CA VAL A 916 9.34 -45.58 -35.54
C VAL A 916 9.09 -46.49 -36.75
N ASN A 917 7.87 -46.98 -36.92
CA ASN A 917 7.51 -47.82 -38.06
C ASN A 917 7.56 -47.04 -39.39
N ALA A 918 7.22 -45.75 -39.39
CA ALA A 918 7.36 -44.89 -40.57
C ALA A 918 8.83 -44.77 -41.00
N ASP A 919 9.75 -44.57 -40.06
CA ASP A 919 11.19 -44.53 -40.33
C ASP A 919 11.74 -45.89 -40.81
N LEU A 920 11.32 -47.01 -40.19
CA LEU A 920 11.65 -48.36 -40.67
C LEU A 920 11.18 -48.62 -42.11
N ASN A 921 10.02 -48.12 -42.48
CA ASN A 921 9.49 -48.27 -43.84
C ASN A 921 10.28 -47.44 -44.86
N ARG A 922 10.77 -46.26 -44.49
CA ARG A 922 11.69 -45.48 -45.34
C ARG A 922 12.98 -46.26 -45.63
N LEU A 923 13.50 -47.02 -44.67
CA LEU A 923 14.70 -47.86 -44.83
C LEU A 923 14.47 -49.14 -45.67
N LYS A 924 13.22 -49.50 -46.00
CA LYS A 924 12.91 -50.65 -46.88
C LYS A 924 12.89 -50.26 -48.36
N ILE A 925 12.81 -48.96 -48.68
CA ILE A 925 12.82 -48.47 -50.06
C ILE A 925 14.28 -48.50 -50.56
N VAL A 926 14.56 -49.36 -51.54
CA VAL A 926 15.88 -49.53 -52.17
C VAL A 926 16.28 -48.26 -52.95
N PRO A 927 17.56 -47.82 -52.95
CA PRO A 927 18.00 -46.68 -53.76
C PRO A 927 17.91 -47.04 -55.26
N GLY A 928 16.97 -46.42 -55.97
CA GLY A 928 16.77 -46.66 -57.40
C GLY A 928 15.47 -46.10 -58.01
N THR A 929 14.49 -45.70 -57.20
CA THR A 929 13.31 -44.97 -57.68
C THR A 929 13.42 -43.47 -57.38
N PRO A 930 13.23 -42.58 -58.36
CA PRO A 930 13.40 -41.14 -58.17
C PRO A 930 12.34 -40.61 -57.20
N MET A 931 12.77 -39.97 -56.11
CA MET A 931 11.88 -39.23 -55.23
C MET A 931 11.44 -37.93 -55.91
N THR A 932 10.17 -37.85 -56.32
CA THR A 932 9.46 -36.59 -56.29
C THR A 932 9.40 -36.13 -54.83
N ARG A 933 10.10 -35.03 -54.51
CA ARG A 933 9.93 -34.31 -53.24
C ARG A 933 8.44 -33.98 -53.08
N HIS A 934 7.71 -34.78 -52.30
CA HIS A 934 6.43 -34.37 -51.75
C HIS A 934 6.67 -33.84 -50.34
N SER A 935 6.53 -32.52 -50.24
CA SER A 935 6.37 -31.78 -49.01
C SER A 935 5.29 -32.46 -48.17
N PRO A 936 5.52 -32.77 -46.87
CA PRO A 936 4.44 -33.21 -46.02
C PRO A 936 3.47 -32.03 -45.87
N ALA A 937 2.29 -32.15 -46.47
CA ALA A 937 1.18 -31.28 -46.14
C ALA A 937 0.87 -31.44 -44.65
N MET A 938 0.77 -30.30 -43.97
CA MET A 938 0.24 -30.22 -42.61
C MET A 938 -1.12 -30.91 -42.53
N HIS A 939 -1.27 -31.83 -41.57
CA HIS A 939 -2.55 -32.18 -40.99
C HIS A 939 -2.44 -32.22 -39.48
#